data_AF-A0A518IS37-F1
#
_entry.id   AF-A0A518IS37-F1
#
_cell.length_a   1.000
_cell.length_b   1.000
_cell.length_c   1.000
_cell.angle_alpha   90.00
_cell.angle_beta   90.00
_cell.angle_gamma   90.00
#
_symmetry.space_group_name_H-M   'P 1'
#
loop_
_entity.id
_entity.type
_entity.pdbx_description
1 polymer ?
#
loop_
_entity_poly.entity_id
_entity_poly.type
_entity_poly.pdbx_seq_one_letter_code
_entity_poly.pdbx_strand_id
1 'polypeptide(L)'
;MLRAPMLPMLPLLCLAAVFCSAPSPIWASPQEPSETSQPEAEQDEASAETEAAESDDTDDSEDAGDGADSEAEKPLREQTIYIPYSKIRGIFEKEGRGVFIPYEQFQSLWQRARAATHRQPDDPKPPVDALISEINSEAEVEKDVVRVTATMQIELLGKGWHEIPLRLGDAAILAAKVGDDPARIMPSDGGYKLLIEKAGKSADRVTAEITYAKAFTKSPGRNSVEFLAPQAPVNQWRIRVPQAGVKVNIHPMIAATEETRRPSDAVSDNAEKQPAADETVVLAFVGAAPSVRIDWTPRSEGASGMAALATAQSRQQLTIEEGIVRASTWLQYSISRAELAELQIEVPKGYKVTGVLDANVRGWQVEADGEVQRISVQLFQPAKGSQTVLVELERFSNQDAEQSQLQAPLVRALGVGRQHGQVVVRLAEALRGEVMTRTGLLQIDAAELPAELKQGRWDFAYRFSSLPTTLTLQLQKVQPQIQATQWVEAFVEPEQITLALTARYNIRRSGLFQLAFDVPTDYEIRSVRGLAAGDATAAQYDTHHFSSDREGRLIVNLSAKAIGDVCLTIEMQRRLDDPNLRAPTGEASDLQIPLPRVARDSVEMVTGKWIVYAPESLRTNPTATGLQPIALRDASVGMPISQASRFPAARPILAYAYAQQDVALELATQRRKPQITVRQLLETDVTAGAVQYKARFLFDILYSGVKALRIDVPTAIASQIRNTTEGVQDVVIQPQPDDVPEGYQAWQFSGETELLGRREIRLNWEQKLAGLGVGQSKDVALPWLRPAGVDRAWGQIVIGKAETLDVRPKGESVGLRPIDPQTDLIDSIRVPGAARAFEFHDDWNLTITATRYELEDVKHTSIERAVLRMVVGADRQTSVQALYRMRSARQRLEVKLPAAFDPSKGFNQNPLRIDGRPVPLERGDAGEYYIPLADQSPEQAFVLELRYAVASDQRHLPLPEFPNDPAVQKVYLCVYLPKDQAVVGTGGPWDNDLEERWRRQLAGYRYNNPNDNELVDWVTDGIAMASSPTSDFQTQGLLYTFSTAGPPQGEASALRVTSISKDMLDAAIFLLIAVPGVILVTQSMTVRLFAVGIALFGLVFASVFLPSLSLQLFDSVLFLALFLVLAVWILMGLMRWFRGPVGGQSPPPDKQAPRPPQTPDSSGTPPGGTSQPTMAMSATEPTKASGLFGQGGLFGWSQRRAGGAQ
;
A
#
# COMPACT_ATOMS: atom_id res chain seq x y z
N MET A 1 69.29 15.74 -18.83
CA MET A 1 69.02 16.22 -20.22
C MET A 1 68.05 17.38 -20.07
N LEU A 2 68.31 18.63 -20.52
CA LEU A 2 68.54 19.08 -21.91
C LEU A 2 67.35 18.64 -22.80
N ARG A 3 66.62 19.53 -23.50
CA ARG A 3 66.90 20.91 -23.93
C ARG A 3 65.59 21.68 -24.19
N ALA A 4 65.62 23.02 -24.14
CA ALA A 4 64.71 23.89 -24.91
C ALA A 4 65.28 24.08 -26.34
N PRO A 5 64.54 24.63 -27.35
CA PRO A 5 64.38 26.10 -27.42
C PRO A 5 63.13 26.68 -28.19
N MET A 6 62.87 27.97 -27.92
CA MET A 6 62.50 29.08 -28.85
C MET A 6 61.33 29.05 -29.87
N LEU A 7 60.46 30.09 -29.74
CA LEU A 7 59.92 31.04 -30.76
C LEU A 7 59.08 30.54 -31.97
N PRO A 8 58.11 31.34 -32.50
CA PRO A 8 58.39 32.61 -33.21
C PRO A 8 57.39 33.78 -32.93
N MET A 9 57.46 34.85 -33.75
CA MET A 9 56.76 36.14 -33.62
C MET A 9 56.06 36.55 -34.94
N LEU A 10 54.81 37.07 -34.86
CA LEU A 10 54.12 37.93 -35.87
C LEU A 10 53.84 37.30 -37.28
N PRO A 11 53.07 37.94 -38.23
CA PRO A 11 52.50 39.31 -38.23
C PRO A 11 51.00 39.51 -38.66
N LEU A 12 50.45 40.68 -38.29
CA LEU A 12 49.54 41.64 -38.99
C LEU A 12 48.27 41.29 -39.82
N LEU A 13 47.21 42.10 -39.55
CA LEU A 13 46.24 42.81 -40.44
C LEU A 13 44.95 42.17 -41.03
N CYS A 14 43.82 42.87 -40.77
CA CYS A 14 42.60 43.09 -41.60
C CYS A 14 41.66 41.92 -41.99
N LEU A 15 40.37 42.12 -42.39
CA LEU A 15 39.29 43.09 -42.06
C LEU A 15 37.97 42.63 -42.76
N ALA A 16 36.77 42.78 -42.15
CA ALA A 16 35.41 42.66 -42.79
C ALA A 16 34.97 41.25 -43.32
N ALA A 17 33.70 40.89 -43.57
CA ALA A 17 32.37 41.38 -43.12
C ALA A 17 31.19 40.37 -43.42
N VAL A 18 30.22 40.27 -42.49
CA VAL A 18 28.72 40.05 -42.59
C VAL A 18 28.08 39.09 -43.65
N PHE A 19 27.29 38.06 -43.22
CA PHE A 19 25.83 37.84 -43.52
C PHE A 19 25.25 36.45 -43.06
N CYS A 20 23.90 36.30 -43.15
CA CYS A 20 22.95 35.24 -42.71
C CYS A 20 23.21 33.76 -43.19
N SER A 21 22.51 32.68 -42.78
CA SER A 21 21.06 32.49 -42.45
C SER A 21 20.71 31.27 -41.54
N ALA A 22 19.43 31.13 -41.17
CA ALA A 22 18.79 30.11 -40.30
C ALA A 22 18.45 28.76 -41.05
N PRO A 23 17.72 27.72 -40.53
CA PRO A 23 16.65 27.71 -39.47
C PRO A 23 16.54 26.53 -38.44
N SER A 24 15.90 26.83 -37.29
CA SER A 24 14.79 26.17 -36.52
C SER A 24 14.59 24.62 -36.42
N PRO A 25 13.71 24.05 -35.53
CA PRO A 25 12.78 24.66 -34.53
C PRO A 25 12.67 23.95 -33.11
N ILE A 26 11.83 24.50 -32.21
CA ILE A 26 10.85 23.86 -31.24
C ILE A 26 11.26 22.54 -30.52
N TRP A 27 11.14 22.30 -29.19
CA TRP A 27 10.55 22.91 -27.95
C TRP A 27 11.11 22.08 -26.72
N ALA A 28 10.56 21.98 -25.49
CA ALA A 28 10.10 22.92 -24.44
C ALA A 28 9.82 22.11 -23.12
N SER A 29 8.96 22.54 -22.17
CA SER A 29 8.67 21.88 -20.85
C SER A 29 7.26 22.29 -20.29
N PRO A 30 6.81 22.06 -19.02
CA PRO A 30 7.37 21.36 -17.83
C PRO A 30 6.34 20.54 -16.98
N GLN A 31 6.69 20.25 -15.70
CA GLN A 31 5.81 19.76 -14.59
C GLN A 31 5.86 20.78 -13.39
N GLU A 32 5.50 20.57 -12.11
CA GLU A 32 5.11 19.42 -11.23
C GLU A 32 4.31 19.97 -9.97
N PRO A 33 3.55 19.19 -9.16
CA PRO A 33 2.66 19.73 -8.08
C PRO A 33 2.94 19.26 -6.62
N SER A 34 1.99 19.51 -5.69
CA SER A 34 1.88 19.18 -4.23
C SER A 34 2.37 20.27 -3.23
N GLU A 35 1.94 20.36 -1.95
CA GLU A 35 1.41 19.36 -0.98
C GLU A 35 0.53 19.98 0.18
N THR A 36 -0.19 19.14 0.98
CA THR A 36 -0.81 19.37 2.34
C THR A 36 -2.04 20.32 2.50
N SER A 37 -2.91 20.28 3.56
CA SER A 37 -2.99 19.52 4.85
C SER A 37 -4.44 19.32 5.41
N GLN A 38 -4.59 18.54 6.51
CA GLN A 38 -5.78 18.27 7.38
C GLN A 38 -5.95 19.33 8.53
N PRO A 39 -6.82 19.25 9.60
CA PRO A 39 -7.68 18.16 10.15
C PRO A 39 -9.10 18.54 10.69
N GLU A 40 -9.65 17.74 11.63
CA GLU A 40 -11.07 17.64 12.09
C GLU A 40 -11.39 18.24 13.47
N ALA A 41 -12.68 18.54 13.73
CA ALA A 41 -13.48 18.44 14.99
C ALA A 41 -14.81 19.24 14.84
N GLU A 42 -15.91 19.09 15.60
CA GLU A 42 -16.65 17.97 16.24
C GLU A 42 -18.03 18.59 16.70
N GLN A 43 -18.98 17.81 17.26
CA GLN A 43 -20.24 18.25 17.94
C GLN A 43 -21.36 18.87 17.05
N ASP A 44 -22.65 18.82 17.42
CA ASP A 44 -23.46 17.79 18.12
C ASP A 44 -24.98 18.11 17.95
N GLU A 45 -25.87 17.13 18.19
CA GLU A 45 -27.34 17.26 18.45
C GLU A 45 -28.26 18.06 17.46
N ALA A 46 -29.60 17.97 17.42
CA ALA A 46 -30.60 16.91 17.69
C ALA A 46 -31.99 17.37 17.14
N SER A 47 -33.04 16.54 17.29
CA SER A 47 -34.45 16.74 16.82
C SER A 47 -34.67 16.47 15.31
N ALA A 48 -35.57 15.57 14.86
CA ALA A 48 -37.03 15.39 15.10
C ALA A 48 -37.87 16.51 14.44
N GLU A 49 -39.01 16.25 13.79
CA GLU A 49 -39.94 15.08 13.78
C GLU A 49 -40.09 14.52 12.31
N THR A 50 -40.46 13.27 11.97
CA THR A 50 -41.48 12.32 12.48
C THR A 50 -42.92 12.78 12.16
N GLU A 51 -43.83 11.99 11.57
CA GLU A 51 -43.73 10.90 10.59
C GLU A 51 -45.09 10.82 9.86
N ALA A 52 -45.29 9.89 8.91
CA ALA A 52 -46.60 9.69 8.29
C ALA A 52 -47.41 8.56 8.97
N ALA A 53 -48.73 8.75 9.00
CA ALA A 53 -49.81 7.81 9.35
C ALA A 53 -50.32 7.79 10.81
N GLU A 54 -51.58 8.18 10.96
CA GLU A 54 -52.54 7.54 11.86
C GLU A 54 -53.90 7.43 11.13
N SER A 55 -54.77 6.53 11.60
CA SER A 55 -56.08 6.22 11.00
C SER A 55 -57.18 6.20 12.06
N ASP A 56 -58.44 6.12 11.62
CA ASP A 56 -59.67 6.13 12.42
C ASP A 56 -59.95 7.52 13.08
N ASP A 57 -61.19 7.96 13.30
CA ASP A 57 -62.50 7.39 12.95
C ASP A 57 -63.54 8.50 12.64
N THR A 58 -64.74 8.10 12.24
CA THR A 58 -65.96 8.91 11.96
C THR A 58 -66.10 10.34 12.55
N ASP A 59 -66.36 11.34 11.69
CA ASP A 59 -67.57 12.21 11.74
C ASP A 59 -67.81 12.96 10.39
N ASP A 60 -68.95 13.66 10.25
CA ASP A 60 -69.50 14.13 8.96
C ASP A 60 -69.11 15.54 8.45
N SER A 61 -68.82 15.62 7.14
CA SER A 61 -69.26 16.66 6.16
C SER A 61 -68.57 18.03 5.92
N GLU A 62 -68.59 18.40 4.62
CA GLU A 62 -68.61 19.74 3.96
C GLU A 62 -67.34 20.61 3.62
N ASP A 63 -66.94 20.48 2.33
CA ASP A 63 -66.73 21.53 1.30
C ASP A 63 -65.31 22.02 0.88
N ALA A 64 -65.22 22.58 -0.35
CA ALA A 64 -64.12 22.50 -1.31
C ALA A 64 -62.95 23.53 -1.21
N GLY A 65 -61.80 23.24 -1.89
CA GLY A 65 -60.63 24.15 -1.88
C GLY A 65 -59.38 23.92 -2.77
N ASP A 66 -59.45 23.22 -3.91
CA ASP A 66 -58.53 23.24 -5.10
C ASP A 66 -56.98 23.50 -5.00
N GLY A 67 -56.15 22.58 -5.53
CA GLY A 67 -54.87 22.94 -6.21
C GLY A 67 -53.51 22.30 -5.81
N ALA A 68 -53.06 21.30 -6.59
CA ALA A 68 -51.63 20.88 -6.85
C ALA A 68 -50.77 20.30 -5.66
N ASP A 69 -49.67 19.55 -5.84
CA ASP A 69 -48.91 19.14 -7.05
C ASP A 69 -48.06 17.83 -6.84
N SER A 70 -47.77 17.05 -7.90
CA SER A 70 -46.76 15.94 -7.99
C SER A 70 -46.89 14.72 -7.01
N GLU A 71 -46.16 13.59 -7.08
CA GLU A 71 -45.11 12.99 -7.95
C GLU A 71 -45.60 11.62 -8.52
N ALA A 72 -45.18 11.03 -9.65
CA ALA A 72 -43.96 11.03 -10.50
C ALA A 72 -42.96 9.88 -10.23
N GLU A 73 -43.26 8.67 -10.74
CA GLU A 73 -42.38 7.48 -10.73
C GLU A 73 -41.00 7.71 -11.40
N LYS A 74 -39.96 7.01 -10.93
CA LYS A 74 -38.62 6.93 -11.56
C LYS A 74 -38.06 5.49 -11.57
N PRO A 75 -37.24 5.13 -12.57
CA PRO A 75 -36.95 3.72 -12.88
C PRO A 75 -35.81 3.09 -12.07
N LEU A 76 -35.89 1.76 -11.92
CA LEU A 76 -34.87 0.90 -11.33
C LEU A 76 -33.50 1.05 -12.01
N ARG A 77 -32.43 1.06 -11.19
CA ARG A 77 -31.03 0.98 -11.61
C ARG A 77 -30.34 -0.17 -10.90
N GLU A 78 -29.76 -1.09 -11.67
CA GLU A 78 -28.84 -2.09 -11.14
C GLU A 78 -27.41 -1.54 -11.18
N GLN A 79 -26.70 -1.55 -10.05
CA GLN A 79 -25.31 -1.08 -9.94
C GLN A 79 -24.46 -2.11 -9.20
N THR A 80 -23.44 -2.64 -9.87
CA THR A 80 -22.40 -3.46 -9.25
C THR A 80 -21.08 -2.69 -9.24
N ILE A 81 -20.52 -2.44 -8.06
CA ILE A 81 -19.30 -1.63 -7.86
C ILE A 81 -18.20 -2.52 -7.27
N TYR A 82 -16.99 -2.48 -7.85
CA TYR A 82 -15.83 -3.25 -7.39
C TYR A 82 -14.67 -2.32 -6.99
N ILE A 83 -14.32 -2.35 -5.71
CA ILE A 83 -13.18 -1.63 -5.09
C ILE A 83 -12.51 -2.63 -4.12
N PRO A 84 -11.16 -2.72 -4.04
CA PRO A 84 -10.16 -1.94 -4.76
C PRO A 84 -9.93 -2.40 -6.21
N TYR A 85 -9.67 -1.43 -7.08
CA TYR A 85 -9.54 -1.57 -8.53
C TYR A 85 -8.47 -2.57 -8.99
N SER A 86 -7.45 -2.83 -8.15
CA SER A 86 -6.29 -3.67 -8.45
C SER A 86 -6.60 -5.16 -8.68
N LYS A 87 -7.77 -5.65 -8.29
CA LYS A 87 -8.14 -7.08 -8.41
C LYS A 87 -9.02 -7.43 -9.62
N ILE A 88 -9.54 -6.45 -10.36
CA ILE A 88 -10.48 -6.67 -11.48
C ILE A 88 -9.92 -7.64 -12.54
N ARG A 89 -8.62 -7.55 -12.83
CA ARG A 89 -7.97 -8.35 -13.88
C ARG A 89 -8.07 -9.86 -13.68
N GLY A 90 -8.09 -10.33 -12.42
CA GLY A 90 -8.15 -11.76 -12.09
C GLY A 90 -9.55 -12.39 -12.14
N ILE A 91 -10.61 -11.59 -12.32
CA ILE A 91 -11.99 -12.08 -12.45
C ILE A 91 -12.31 -12.36 -13.93
N PHE A 92 -11.93 -11.45 -14.83
CA PHE A 92 -12.21 -11.57 -16.27
C PHE A 92 -11.52 -12.75 -16.97
N GLU A 93 -10.47 -13.33 -16.37
CA GLU A 93 -9.77 -14.51 -16.91
C GLU A 93 -10.52 -15.84 -16.66
N LYS A 94 -11.59 -15.85 -15.83
CA LYS A 94 -12.37 -17.07 -15.54
C LYS A 94 -13.57 -17.36 -16.44
N GLU A 95 -14.25 -16.33 -16.99
CA GLU A 95 -15.62 -16.51 -17.54
C GLU A 95 -15.79 -16.22 -19.04
N GLY A 96 -14.72 -15.82 -19.75
CA GLY A 96 -14.61 -16.04 -21.20
C GLY A 96 -15.35 -15.08 -22.15
N ARG A 97 -14.64 -14.00 -22.55
CA ARG A 97 -14.80 -13.22 -23.81
C ARG A 97 -16.17 -12.55 -24.09
N GLY A 98 -16.27 -11.28 -23.68
CA GLY A 98 -17.07 -10.27 -24.40
C GLY A 98 -16.26 -9.56 -25.50
N VAL A 99 -16.94 -8.87 -26.44
CA VAL A 99 -16.32 -8.00 -27.45
C VAL A 99 -16.72 -6.55 -27.19
N PHE A 100 -15.74 -5.64 -27.15
CA PHE A 100 -15.97 -4.21 -26.96
C PHE A 100 -16.22 -3.50 -28.30
N ILE A 101 -17.26 -2.66 -28.35
CA ILE A 101 -17.52 -1.72 -29.45
C ILE A 101 -17.56 -0.29 -28.90
N PRO A 102 -17.16 0.74 -29.68
CA PRO A 102 -17.28 2.14 -29.26
C PRO A 102 -18.74 2.52 -28.96
N TYR A 103 -18.92 3.45 -28.02
CA TYR A 103 -20.25 3.89 -27.56
C TYR A 103 -21.12 4.46 -28.71
N GLU A 104 -20.53 5.13 -29.69
CA GLU A 104 -21.23 5.58 -30.90
C GLU A 104 -21.73 4.41 -31.77
N GLN A 105 -20.97 3.32 -31.88
CA GLN A 105 -21.44 2.13 -32.60
C GLN A 105 -22.59 1.46 -31.85
N PHE A 106 -22.50 1.36 -30.52
CA PHE A 106 -23.60 0.89 -29.67
C PHE A 106 -24.86 1.75 -29.85
N GLN A 107 -24.74 3.09 -29.78
CA GLN A 107 -25.86 3.99 -30.06
C GLN A 107 -26.39 3.83 -31.49
N SER A 108 -25.54 3.67 -32.50
CA SER A 108 -25.97 3.50 -33.89
C SER A 108 -26.78 2.21 -34.11
N LEU A 109 -26.39 1.11 -33.43
CA LEU A 109 -27.11 -0.17 -33.47
C LEU A 109 -28.42 -0.09 -32.69
N TRP A 110 -28.41 0.53 -31.50
CA TRP A 110 -29.59 0.74 -30.66
C TRP A 110 -30.62 1.68 -31.32
N GLN A 111 -30.16 2.75 -31.98
CA GLN A 111 -31.01 3.65 -32.77
C GLN A 111 -31.57 2.96 -34.01
N ARG A 112 -30.78 2.16 -34.74
CA ARG A 112 -31.28 1.38 -35.88
C ARG A 112 -32.29 0.31 -35.45
N ALA A 113 -32.11 -0.30 -34.27
CA ALA A 113 -33.10 -1.19 -33.67
C ALA A 113 -34.40 -0.44 -33.34
N ARG A 114 -34.35 0.68 -32.61
CA ARG A 114 -35.54 1.50 -32.26
C ARG A 114 -36.25 2.08 -33.49
N ALA A 115 -35.51 2.51 -34.51
CA ALA A 115 -36.06 3.02 -35.77
C ALA A 115 -36.78 1.93 -36.59
N ALA A 116 -36.38 0.66 -36.44
CA ALA A 116 -37.12 -0.47 -37.02
C ALA A 116 -38.43 -0.78 -36.26
N THR A 117 -38.60 -0.28 -35.03
CA THR A 117 -39.77 -0.58 -34.16
C THR A 117 -40.94 0.39 -34.33
N HIS A 118 -40.77 1.54 -35.00
CA HIS A 118 -41.82 2.56 -35.14
C HIS A 118 -42.17 2.83 -36.61
N ARG A 119 -43.22 2.17 -37.11
CA ARG A 119 -43.99 2.62 -38.27
C ARG A 119 -45.34 3.18 -37.80
N GLN A 120 -45.79 4.24 -38.46
CA GLN A 120 -47.18 4.73 -38.35
C GLN A 120 -48.17 3.65 -38.87
N PRO A 121 -49.44 3.70 -38.46
CA PRO A 121 -50.41 2.69 -38.85
C PRO A 121 -50.68 2.70 -40.36
N ASP A 122 -50.38 1.57 -41.01
CA ASP A 122 -51.19 1.10 -42.14
C ASP A 122 -52.66 0.96 -41.68
N ASP A 123 -53.63 0.92 -42.61
CA ASP A 123 -55.04 0.59 -42.35
C ASP A 123 -55.16 -0.49 -41.26
N PRO A 124 -55.97 -0.28 -40.19
CA PRO A 124 -55.88 -1.05 -38.95
C PRO A 124 -56.05 -2.55 -39.19
N LYS A 125 -54.92 -3.25 -39.29
CA LYS A 125 -54.89 -4.67 -39.60
C LYS A 125 -55.55 -5.42 -38.44
N PRO A 126 -56.45 -6.36 -38.74
CA PRO A 126 -57.11 -7.15 -37.71
C PRO A 126 -56.03 -7.89 -36.89
N PRO A 127 -56.19 -8.04 -35.57
CA PRO A 127 -55.18 -8.69 -34.72
C PRO A 127 -54.95 -10.18 -35.06
N VAL A 128 -55.82 -10.75 -35.90
CA VAL A 128 -55.64 -12.03 -36.60
C VAL A 128 -56.09 -11.85 -38.06
N ASP A 129 -55.34 -12.35 -39.03
CA ASP A 129 -55.71 -12.24 -40.46
C ASP A 129 -56.95 -13.09 -40.81
N ALA A 130 -57.18 -14.18 -40.08
CA ALA A 130 -58.39 -15.00 -40.17
C ALA A 130 -58.79 -15.59 -38.81
N LEU A 131 -60.08 -15.88 -38.64
CA LEU A 131 -60.61 -16.58 -37.46
C LEU A 131 -61.68 -17.60 -37.85
N ILE A 132 -61.90 -18.60 -36.98
CA ILE A 132 -63.05 -19.50 -37.06
C ILE A 132 -64.09 -18.96 -36.08
N SER A 133 -65.27 -18.57 -36.57
CA SER A 133 -66.33 -17.97 -35.75
C SER A 133 -67.26 -19.02 -35.14
N GLU A 134 -67.55 -20.09 -35.88
CA GLU A 134 -68.43 -21.18 -35.46
C GLU A 134 -67.95 -22.53 -36.01
N ILE A 135 -68.10 -23.59 -35.23
CA ILE A 135 -67.93 -25.00 -35.64
C ILE A 135 -69.13 -25.81 -35.21
N ASN A 136 -69.77 -26.51 -36.14
CA ASN A 136 -70.72 -27.59 -35.87
C ASN A 136 -70.11 -28.92 -36.29
N SER A 137 -69.98 -29.86 -35.35
CA SER A 137 -69.41 -31.19 -35.57
C SER A 137 -70.47 -32.27 -35.33
N GLU A 138 -70.68 -33.18 -36.27
CA GLU A 138 -71.46 -34.42 -36.07
C GLU A 138 -70.49 -35.60 -35.96
N ALA A 139 -70.56 -36.34 -34.84
CA ALA A 139 -69.63 -37.41 -34.48
C ALA A 139 -70.37 -38.75 -34.35
N GLU A 140 -70.00 -39.75 -35.13
CA GLU A 140 -70.66 -41.06 -35.20
C GLU A 140 -69.70 -42.18 -34.84
N VAL A 141 -70.13 -43.09 -33.95
CA VAL A 141 -69.32 -44.23 -33.48
C VAL A 141 -69.50 -45.44 -34.40
N GLU A 142 -68.53 -45.65 -35.30
CA GLU A 142 -68.49 -46.79 -36.24
C GLU A 142 -67.51 -47.88 -35.78
N LYS A 143 -68.04 -48.99 -35.24
CA LYS A 143 -67.29 -50.20 -34.82
C LYS A 143 -66.22 -49.94 -33.76
N ASP A 144 -65.02 -49.55 -34.18
CA ASP A 144 -63.81 -49.31 -33.38
C ASP A 144 -63.25 -47.87 -33.56
N VAL A 145 -63.96 -47.06 -34.35
CA VAL A 145 -63.53 -45.72 -34.80
C VAL A 145 -64.67 -44.73 -34.57
N VAL A 146 -64.35 -43.49 -34.19
CA VAL A 146 -65.30 -42.38 -34.22
C VAL A 146 -64.99 -41.54 -35.45
N ARG A 147 -65.97 -41.39 -36.34
CA ARG A 147 -65.95 -40.48 -37.48
C ARG A 147 -66.54 -39.15 -37.04
N VAL A 148 -65.99 -38.03 -37.50
CA VAL A 148 -66.52 -36.69 -37.26
C VAL A 148 -66.57 -35.93 -38.58
N THR A 149 -67.70 -35.31 -38.89
CA THR A 149 -67.81 -34.30 -39.95
C THR A 149 -68.00 -32.95 -39.26
N ALA A 150 -67.05 -32.04 -39.46
CA ALA A 150 -67.07 -30.69 -38.89
C ALA A 150 -67.25 -29.64 -40.00
N THR A 151 -68.29 -28.82 -39.86
CA THR A 151 -68.57 -27.67 -40.71
C THR A 151 -68.20 -26.40 -39.94
N MET A 152 -67.22 -25.66 -40.47
CA MET A 152 -66.64 -24.48 -39.86
C MET A 152 -67.01 -23.22 -40.64
N GLN A 153 -67.39 -22.15 -39.94
CA GLN A 153 -67.49 -20.81 -40.51
C GLN A 153 -66.20 -20.03 -40.25
N ILE A 154 -65.58 -19.55 -41.32
CA ILE A 154 -64.29 -18.85 -41.32
C ILE A 154 -64.52 -17.42 -41.76
N GLU A 155 -63.98 -16.46 -41.01
CA GLU A 155 -63.89 -15.06 -41.43
C GLU A 155 -62.46 -14.74 -41.86
N LEU A 156 -62.29 -14.39 -43.13
CA LEU A 156 -61.03 -13.94 -43.70
C LEU A 156 -61.00 -12.42 -43.65
N LEU A 157 -60.21 -11.87 -42.74
CA LEU A 157 -60.16 -10.44 -42.42
C LEU A 157 -59.03 -9.74 -43.19
N GLY A 158 -57.83 -10.34 -43.22
CA GLY A 158 -56.67 -9.89 -43.98
C GLY A 158 -56.81 -10.03 -45.51
N LYS A 159 -55.71 -9.86 -46.26
CA LYS A 159 -55.66 -10.11 -47.71
C LYS A 159 -54.42 -10.94 -48.05
N GLY A 160 -54.57 -11.95 -48.91
CA GLY A 160 -53.52 -12.87 -49.30
C GLY A 160 -53.82 -14.30 -48.85
N TRP A 161 -52.76 -15.07 -48.60
CA TRP A 161 -52.85 -16.45 -48.12
C TRP A 161 -52.99 -16.51 -46.59
N HIS A 162 -53.96 -17.28 -46.12
CA HIS A 162 -54.28 -17.46 -44.70
C HIS A 162 -54.04 -18.92 -44.31
N GLU A 163 -53.34 -19.14 -43.18
CA GLU A 163 -53.15 -20.45 -42.57
C GLU A 163 -54.07 -20.62 -41.35
N ILE A 164 -55.03 -21.54 -41.44
CA ILE A 164 -56.03 -21.78 -40.41
C ILE A 164 -55.72 -23.11 -39.70
N PRO A 165 -55.40 -23.11 -38.39
CA PRO A 165 -54.99 -24.32 -37.69
C PRO A 165 -56.17 -25.26 -37.41
N LEU A 166 -56.12 -26.46 -37.98
CA LEU A 166 -57.13 -27.51 -37.77
C LEU A 166 -56.83 -28.36 -36.53
N ARG A 167 -55.59 -28.38 -36.05
CA ARG A 167 -55.11 -29.08 -34.83
C ARG A 167 -55.23 -30.62 -34.82
N LEU A 168 -55.88 -31.25 -35.80
CA LEU A 168 -56.19 -32.70 -35.92
C LEU A 168 -54.97 -33.66 -36.06
N GLY A 169 -53.87 -33.44 -35.32
CA GLY A 169 -52.59 -34.18 -35.51
C GLY A 169 -52.60 -35.66 -35.12
N ASP A 170 -53.68 -36.14 -34.50
CA ASP A 170 -53.86 -37.52 -34.05
C ASP A 170 -55.13 -38.19 -34.64
N ALA A 171 -55.72 -37.59 -35.68
CA ALA A 171 -56.86 -38.11 -36.43
C ALA A 171 -56.56 -38.17 -37.93
N ALA A 172 -57.13 -39.15 -38.63
CA ALA A 172 -57.00 -39.27 -40.08
C ALA A 172 -58.07 -38.41 -40.77
N ILE A 173 -57.65 -37.41 -41.57
CA ILE A 173 -58.57 -36.65 -42.43
C ILE A 173 -58.95 -37.52 -43.63
N LEU A 174 -60.26 -37.65 -43.86
CA LEU A 174 -60.87 -38.52 -44.88
C LEU A 174 -61.39 -37.71 -46.09
N ALA A 175 -61.90 -36.51 -45.85
CA ALA A 175 -62.35 -35.57 -46.87
C ALA A 175 -62.27 -34.13 -46.33
N ALA A 176 -62.05 -33.15 -47.21
CA ALA A 176 -62.11 -31.74 -46.85
C ALA A 176 -62.46 -30.84 -48.04
N LYS A 177 -63.33 -29.86 -47.82
CA LYS A 177 -63.79 -28.88 -48.82
C LYS A 177 -63.80 -27.45 -48.28
N VAL A 178 -63.81 -26.48 -49.18
CA VAL A 178 -64.01 -25.05 -48.93
C VAL A 178 -65.06 -24.57 -49.94
N GLY A 179 -66.28 -24.32 -49.47
CA GLY A 179 -67.45 -24.34 -50.35
C GLY A 179 -67.59 -25.71 -51.02
N ASP A 180 -67.83 -25.75 -52.33
CA ASP A 180 -67.87 -26.98 -53.12
C ASP A 180 -66.47 -27.48 -53.55
N ASP A 181 -65.44 -26.64 -53.48
CA ASP A 181 -64.08 -26.93 -53.96
C ASP A 181 -63.24 -27.77 -52.96
N PRO A 182 -62.31 -28.63 -53.43
CA PRO A 182 -61.40 -29.37 -52.56
C PRO A 182 -60.49 -28.47 -51.71
N ALA A 183 -60.42 -28.74 -50.41
CA ALA A 183 -59.62 -27.96 -49.48
C ALA A 183 -58.11 -28.17 -49.67
N ARG A 184 -57.32 -27.09 -49.55
CA ARG A 184 -55.85 -27.17 -49.53
C ARG A 184 -55.36 -27.38 -48.10
N ILE A 185 -55.04 -28.62 -47.75
CA ILE A 185 -54.53 -28.98 -46.41
C ILE A 185 -53.01 -29.19 -46.45
N MET A 186 -52.32 -28.67 -45.44
CA MET A 186 -50.88 -28.78 -45.24
C MET A 186 -50.59 -29.36 -43.84
N PRO A 187 -49.66 -30.33 -43.68
CA PRO A 187 -49.21 -30.77 -42.37
C PRO A 187 -48.38 -29.68 -41.67
N SER A 188 -48.40 -29.65 -40.34
CA SER A 188 -47.68 -28.67 -39.52
C SER A 188 -47.40 -29.24 -38.13
N ASP A 189 -46.48 -28.65 -37.37
CA ASP A 189 -46.29 -29.01 -35.96
C ASP A 189 -47.61 -28.82 -35.19
N GLY A 190 -48.07 -29.89 -34.54
CA GLY A 190 -49.40 -29.94 -33.90
C GLY A 190 -50.57 -30.36 -34.81
N GLY A 191 -50.32 -30.77 -36.07
CA GLY A 191 -51.30 -31.48 -36.89
C GLY A 191 -51.45 -30.96 -38.31
N TYR A 192 -52.61 -30.39 -38.63
CA TYR A 192 -52.96 -29.92 -39.97
C TYR A 192 -53.35 -28.43 -39.97
N LYS A 193 -53.11 -27.77 -41.10
CA LYS A 193 -53.53 -26.41 -41.43
C LYS A 193 -54.32 -26.39 -42.73
N LEU A 194 -55.30 -25.51 -42.82
CA LEU A 194 -56.08 -25.20 -44.02
C LEU A 194 -55.55 -23.90 -44.65
N LEU A 195 -55.24 -23.92 -45.94
CA LEU A 195 -54.74 -22.78 -46.72
C LEU A 195 -55.85 -22.20 -47.60
N ILE A 196 -56.18 -20.91 -47.39
CA ILE A 196 -57.18 -20.19 -48.21
C ILE A 196 -56.59 -18.85 -48.68
N GLU A 197 -56.73 -18.54 -49.96
CA GLU A 197 -56.38 -17.22 -50.51
C GLU A 197 -57.61 -16.32 -50.59
N LYS A 198 -57.44 -15.07 -50.16
CA LYS A 198 -58.41 -14.00 -50.33
C LYS A 198 -57.83 -12.90 -51.19
N ALA A 199 -58.42 -12.71 -52.37
CA ALA A 199 -58.04 -11.66 -53.31
C ALA A 199 -58.70 -10.29 -53.03
N GLY A 200 -59.85 -10.28 -52.33
CA GLY A 200 -60.66 -9.10 -52.02
C GLY A 200 -60.07 -8.15 -50.97
N LYS A 201 -60.77 -7.04 -50.71
CA LYS A 201 -60.46 -6.06 -49.64
C LYS A 201 -61.45 -6.05 -48.48
N SER A 202 -62.73 -6.31 -48.73
CA SER A 202 -63.78 -6.51 -47.69
C SER A 202 -63.51 -7.80 -46.90
N ALA A 203 -64.08 -7.97 -45.71
CA ALA A 203 -64.08 -9.28 -45.04
C ALA A 203 -64.91 -10.30 -45.85
N ASP A 204 -64.39 -11.52 -46.01
CA ASP A 204 -65.10 -12.62 -46.67
C ASP A 204 -65.43 -13.71 -45.65
N ARG A 205 -66.66 -14.26 -45.73
CA ARG A 205 -67.10 -15.43 -44.96
C ARG A 205 -67.03 -16.67 -45.84
N VAL A 206 -66.41 -17.73 -45.33
CA VAL A 206 -66.17 -18.97 -46.07
C VAL A 206 -66.52 -20.16 -45.19
N THR A 207 -67.32 -21.09 -45.72
CA THR A 207 -67.62 -22.36 -45.04
C THR A 207 -66.64 -23.44 -45.46
N ALA A 208 -66.08 -24.18 -44.51
CA ALA A 208 -65.23 -25.34 -44.77
C ALA A 208 -65.82 -26.60 -44.10
N GLU A 209 -65.89 -27.70 -44.83
CA GLU A 209 -66.42 -28.99 -44.36
C GLU A 209 -65.26 -29.99 -44.31
N ILE A 210 -65.04 -30.65 -43.17
CA ILE A 210 -63.92 -31.57 -42.97
C ILE A 210 -64.41 -32.85 -42.27
N THR A 211 -64.27 -33.99 -42.95
CA THR A 211 -64.51 -35.31 -42.37
C THR A 211 -63.19 -35.92 -41.91
N TYR A 212 -63.10 -36.31 -40.65
CA TYR A 212 -61.94 -36.97 -40.04
C TYR A 212 -62.37 -38.14 -39.15
N ALA A 213 -61.42 -39.00 -38.75
CA ALA A 213 -61.72 -40.16 -37.92
C ALA A 213 -60.55 -40.58 -37.03
N LYS A 214 -60.85 -41.14 -35.85
CA LYS A 214 -59.86 -41.66 -34.90
C LYS A 214 -60.36 -42.94 -34.21
N ALA A 215 -59.47 -43.91 -34.02
CA ALA A 215 -59.79 -45.12 -33.26
C ALA A 215 -59.99 -44.79 -31.78
N PHE A 216 -60.99 -45.42 -31.14
CA PHE A 216 -61.27 -45.21 -29.72
C PHE A 216 -60.59 -46.27 -28.85
N THR A 217 -60.14 -45.86 -27.66
CA THR A 217 -59.54 -46.77 -26.67
C THR A 217 -60.63 -47.49 -25.90
N LYS A 218 -60.54 -48.84 -25.84
CA LYS A 218 -61.45 -49.70 -25.08
C LYS A 218 -60.85 -50.00 -23.71
N SER A 219 -61.51 -49.56 -22.64
CA SER A 219 -61.18 -49.88 -21.24
C SER A 219 -62.38 -50.52 -20.54
N PRO A 220 -62.17 -51.31 -19.45
CA PRO A 220 -63.27 -51.89 -18.68
C PRO A 220 -64.29 -50.82 -18.24
N GLY A 221 -65.54 -50.96 -18.69
CA GLY A 221 -66.63 -50.02 -18.40
C GLY A 221 -66.54 -48.65 -19.09
N ARG A 222 -65.53 -48.36 -19.93
CA ARG A 222 -65.39 -47.08 -20.65
C ARG A 222 -64.68 -47.22 -21.99
N ASN A 223 -65.37 -46.86 -23.07
CA ASN A 223 -64.75 -46.48 -24.33
C ASN A 223 -64.43 -44.98 -24.28
N SER A 224 -63.30 -44.58 -24.86
CA SER A 224 -62.83 -43.20 -24.85
C SER A 224 -62.20 -42.82 -26.19
N VAL A 225 -62.60 -41.68 -26.76
CA VAL A 225 -61.87 -41.01 -27.84
C VAL A 225 -61.62 -39.56 -27.45
N GLU A 226 -60.48 -39.02 -27.86
CA GLU A 226 -60.15 -37.60 -27.71
C GLU A 226 -59.65 -37.07 -29.04
N PHE A 227 -60.14 -35.90 -29.46
CA PHE A 227 -59.73 -35.22 -30.69
C PHE A 227 -59.06 -33.90 -30.35
N LEU A 228 -57.90 -33.63 -30.96
CA LEU A 228 -57.30 -32.30 -30.99
C LEU A 228 -58.06 -31.41 -32.00
N ALA A 229 -59.28 -31.01 -31.62
CA ALA A 229 -60.21 -30.30 -32.51
C ALA A 229 -59.77 -28.87 -32.87
N PRO A 230 -60.25 -28.31 -33.99
CA PRO A 230 -60.14 -26.86 -34.26
C PRO A 230 -60.92 -26.06 -33.19
N GLN A 231 -60.47 -24.84 -32.93
CA GLN A 231 -61.04 -23.98 -31.89
C GLN A 231 -61.85 -22.84 -32.52
N ALA A 232 -63.06 -22.61 -31.98
CA ALA A 232 -63.91 -21.46 -32.28
C ALA A 232 -64.64 -20.99 -31.02
N PRO A 233 -65.12 -19.73 -30.94
CA PRO A 233 -65.93 -19.25 -29.83
C PRO A 233 -67.21 -20.07 -29.64
N VAL A 234 -67.89 -20.43 -30.74
CA VAL A 234 -69.02 -21.36 -30.78
C VAL A 234 -68.53 -22.69 -31.33
N ASN A 235 -68.61 -23.75 -30.53
CA ASN A 235 -68.19 -25.10 -30.90
C ASN A 235 -69.20 -26.10 -30.35
N GLN A 236 -70.01 -26.67 -31.25
CA GLN A 236 -71.14 -27.56 -30.94
C GLN A 236 -70.89 -28.95 -31.54
N TRP A 237 -71.17 -29.98 -30.75
CA TRP A 237 -70.97 -31.39 -31.10
C TRP A 237 -72.28 -32.17 -30.98
N ARG A 238 -72.68 -32.89 -32.03
CA ARG A 238 -73.79 -33.87 -32.02
C ARG A 238 -73.18 -35.27 -32.05
N ILE A 239 -73.13 -35.93 -30.91
CA ILE A 239 -72.54 -37.26 -30.75
C ILE A 239 -73.64 -38.32 -30.91
N ARG A 240 -73.49 -39.23 -31.88
CA ARG A 240 -74.33 -40.41 -32.10
C ARG A 240 -73.60 -41.68 -31.67
N VAL A 241 -74.18 -42.43 -30.74
CA VAL A 241 -73.73 -43.77 -30.34
C VAL A 241 -74.82 -44.78 -30.75
N PRO A 242 -74.50 -45.85 -31.52
CA PRO A 242 -75.47 -46.83 -31.99
C PRO A 242 -75.85 -47.86 -30.90
N GLN A 243 -76.13 -47.36 -29.69
CA GLN A 243 -76.49 -48.09 -28.49
C GLN A 243 -77.39 -47.20 -27.60
N ALA A 244 -78.68 -47.51 -27.51
CA ALA A 244 -79.63 -46.75 -26.71
C ALA A 244 -79.37 -46.83 -25.19
N GLY A 245 -79.55 -45.70 -24.50
CA GLY A 245 -79.46 -45.59 -23.04
C GLY A 245 -78.03 -45.61 -22.49
N VAL A 246 -77.03 -45.34 -23.33
CA VAL A 246 -75.62 -45.30 -22.92
C VAL A 246 -75.26 -43.93 -22.33
N LYS A 247 -74.62 -43.92 -21.15
CA LYS A 247 -74.13 -42.66 -20.57
C LYS A 247 -72.88 -42.18 -21.33
N VAL A 248 -73.07 -41.17 -22.17
CA VAL A 248 -71.99 -40.39 -22.79
C VAL A 248 -71.60 -39.23 -21.87
N ASN A 249 -70.30 -38.98 -21.73
CA ASN A 249 -69.72 -37.86 -20.98
C ASN A 249 -68.77 -37.13 -21.93
N ILE A 250 -68.84 -35.80 -21.98
CA ILE A 250 -67.98 -34.97 -22.84
C ILE A 250 -67.08 -34.12 -21.94
N HIS A 251 -65.81 -33.98 -22.32
CA HIS A 251 -64.83 -33.19 -21.58
C HIS A 251 -64.02 -32.28 -22.54
N PRO A 252 -64.01 -30.95 -22.33
CA PRO A 252 -64.88 -30.19 -21.43
C PRO A 252 -66.32 -30.11 -21.98
N MET A 253 -67.29 -29.87 -21.09
CA MET A 253 -68.70 -29.69 -21.43
C MET A 253 -69.23 -28.47 -20.70
N ILE A 254 -69.66 -27.45 -21.45
CA ILE A 254 -70.20 -26.19 -20.91
C ILE A 254 -71.72 -26.33 -20.72
N ALA A 255 -72.39 -26.93 -21.71
CA ALA A 255 -73.79 -27.34 -21.64
C ALA A 255 -74.00 -28.57 -22.52
N ALA A 256 -74.98 -29.41 -22.20
CA ALA A 256 -75.40 -30.52 -23.06
C ALA A 256 -76.89 -30.85 -22.91
N THR A 257 -77.47 -31.37 -23.98
CA THR A 257 -78.87 -31.79 -24.09
C THR A 257 -78.92 -33.15 -24.79
N GLU A 258 -79.53 -34.15 -24.17
CA GLU A 258 -79.82 -35.44 -24.82
C GLU A 258 -81.10 -35.33 -25.66
N GLU A 259 -81.07 -35.79 -26.92
CA GLU A 259 -82.19 -35.67 -27.87
C GLU A 259 -83.34 -36.66 -27.54
N THR A 260 -84.02 -36.41 -26.43
CA THR A 260 -85.14 -37.24 -25.98
C THR A 260 -86.36 -37.06 -26.90
N ARG A 261 -86.82 -38.14 -27.51
CA ARG A 261 -87.99 -38.15 -28.40
C ARG A 261 -89.26 -37.65 -27.70
N ARG A 262 -89.78 -36.49 -28.09
CA ARG A 262 -91.15 -36.06 -27.73
C ARG A 262 -92.18 -36.80 -28.60
N PRO A 263 -93.26 -37.38 -28.01
CA PRO A 263 -94.24 -38.18 -28.74
C PRO A 263 -95.46 -37.40 -29.26
N SER A 264 -95.25 -36.19 -29.81
CA SER A 264 -96.31 -35.44 -30.51
C SER A 264 -95.72 -34.36 -31.44
N ASP A 265 -95.80 -34.60 -32.75
CA ASP A 265 -96.45 -33.74 -33.76
C ASP A 265 -95.97 -34.10 -35.17
N ALA A 266 -96.82 -33.89 -36.17
CA ALA A 266 -96.54 -34.20 -37.56
C ALA A 266 -96.64 -32.93 -38.43
N VAL A 267 -96.03 -32.98 -39.62
CA VAL A 267 -96.01 -31.93 -40.65
C VAL A 267 -95.07 -30.75 -40.33
N SER A 268 -93.79 -30.92 -40.69
CA SER A 268 -92.92 -29.84 -41.17
C SER A 268 -91.93 -30.45 -42.17
N ASP A 269 -91.71 -29.79 -43.31
CA ASP A 269 -91.16 -30.42 -44.53
C ASP A 269 -89.62 -30.32 -44.66
N ASN A 270 -88.91 -30.25 -43.52
CA ASN A 270 -87.45 -30.22 -43.46
C ASN A 270 -86.90 -31.52 -42.82
N ALA A 271 -86.24 -32.34 -43.62
CA ALA A 271 -85.81 -33.69 -43.25
C ALA A 271 -84.44 -33.73 -42.54
N GLU A 272 -84.38 -33.30 -41.28
CA GLU A 272 -83.30 -33.73 -40.38
C GLU A 272 -83.61 -35.10 -39.77
N LYS A 273 -82.62 -36.00 -39.74
CA LYS A 273 -82.77 -37.36 -39.21
C LYS A 273 -82.98 -37.34 -37.69
N GLN A 274 -84.24 -37.56 -37.25
CA GLN A 274 -84.51 -37.98 -35.87
C GLN A 274 -83.69 -39.24 -35.50
N PRO A 275 -83.28 -39.41 -34.22
CA PRO A 275 -82.55 -40.59 -33.77
C PRO A 275 -83.37 -41.88 -33.94
N ALA A 276 -82.69 -42.98 -34.29
CA ALA A 276 -83.32 -44.29 -34.35
C ALA A 276 -83.58 -44.85 -32.94
N ALA A 277 -84.45 -45.87 -32.83
CA ALA A 277 -84.88 -46.42 -31.54
C ALA A 277 -83.75 -47.05 -30.71
N ASP A 278 -82.65 -47.44 -31.36
CA ASP A 278 -81.50 -48.15 -30.77
C ASP A 278 -80.26 -47.24 -30.60
N GLU A 279 -80.40 -45.92 -30.73
CA GLU A 279 -79.31 -44.93 -30.66
C GLU A 279 -79.42 -44.02 -29.42
N THR A 280 -78.29 -43.56 -28.88
CA THR A 280 -78.22 -42.40 -27.98
C THR A 280 -77.58 -41.23 -28.74
N VAL A 281 -78.24 -40.06 -28.72
CA VAL A 281 -77.75 -38.83 -29.37
C VAL A 281 -77.68 -37.68 -28.37
N VAL A 282 -76.49 -37.09 -28.24
CA VAL A 282 -76.20 -35.99 -27.30
C VAL A 282 -75.67 -34.78 -28.05
N LEU A 283 -76.31 -33.62 -27.84
CA LEU A 283 -75.80 -32.32 -28.25
C LEU A 283 -74.97 -31.74 -27.10
N ALA A 284 -73.73 -31.32 -27.36
CA ALA A 284 -72.82 -30.77 -26.37
C ALA A 284 -72.11 -29.50 -26.89
N PHE A 285 -72.03 -28.47 -26.04
CA PHE A 285 -71.27 -27.26 -26.27
C PHE A 285 -69.95 -27.34 -25.51
N VAL A 286 -68.83 -27.26 -26.24
CA VAL A 286 -67.47 -27.45 -25.70
C VAL A 286 -66.65 -26.15 -25.68
N GLY A 287 -67.10 -25.12 -26.40
CA GLY A 287 -66.43 -23.83 -26.53
C GLY A 287 -65.05 -23.92 -27.22
N ALA A 288 -64.17 -22.97 -26.92
CA ALA A 288 -62.83 -22.89 -27.50
C ALA A 288 -61.82 -23.93 -26.93
N ALA A 289 -62.28 -25.13 -26.58
CA ALA A 289 -61.47 -26.18 -25.99
C ALA A 289 -60.37 -26.69 -26.96
N PRO A 290 -59.11 -26.87 -26.51
CA PRO A 290 -58.00 -27.32 -27.36
C PRO A 290 -58.03 -28.82 -27.70
N SER A 291 -58.86 -29.59 -26.97
CA SER A 291 -59.24 -30.97 -27.28
C SER A 291 -60.68 -31.23 -26.81
N VAL A 292 -61.32 -32.25 -27.39
CA VAL A 292 -62.64 -32.74 -27.02
C VAL A 292 -62.57 -34.24 -26.78
N ARG A 293 -62.81 -34.69 -25.55
CA ARG A 293 -62.88 -36.11 -25.18
C ARG A 293 -64.33 -36.54 -25.01
N ILE A 294 -64.66 -37.72 -25.55
CA ILE A 294 -65.97 -38.37 -25.50
C ILE A 294 -65.77 -39.73 -24.83
N ASP A 295 -66.37 -39.91 -23.65
CA ASP A 295 -66.29 -41.11 -22.82
C ASP A 295 -67.68 -41.77 -22.71
N TRP A 296 -67.85 -43.02 -23.17
CA TRP A 296 -69.12 -43.75 -23.09
C TRP A 296 -68.99 -45.16 -22.54
N THR A 297 -70.04 -45.66 -21.89
CA THR A 297 -70.04 -46.97 -21.21
C THR A 297 -70.50 -48.09 -22.14
N PRO A 298 -69.62 -48.97 -22.67
CA PRO A 298 -70.05 -50.12 -23.46
C PRO A 298 -70.83 -51.13 -22.61
N ARG A 299 -71.92 -51.67 -23.15
CA ARG A 299 -72.62 -52.81 -22.54
C ARG A 299 -71.73 -54.06 -22.61
N SER A 300 -71.65 -54.81 -21.51
CA SER A 300 -70.71 -55.93 -21.37
C SER A 300 -71.10 -57.17 -22.18
N GLU A 301 -70.31 -57.51 -23.19
CA GLU A 301 -70.23 -58.88 -23.71
C GLU A 301 -69.49 -59.77 -22.70
N GLY A 302 -70.23 -60.54 -21.91
CA GLY A 302 -69.67 -61.46 -20.93
C GLY A 302 -69.19 -62.77 -21.57
N ALA A 303 -67.87 -63.02 -21.52
CA ALA A 303 -67.28 -64.31 -21.89
C ALA A 303 -66.75 -65.03 -20.64
N SER A 304 -67.39 -66.14 -20.26
CA SER A 304 -67.09 -66.88 -19.03
C SER A 304 -66.22 -68.13 -19.26
N GLY A 305 -65.55 -68.61 -18.21
CA GLY A 305 -65.20 -70.03 -18.09
C GLY A 305 -63.81 -70.50 -18.53
N MET A 306 -62.79 -69.64 -18.66
CA MET A 306 -61.40 -70.08 -18.85
C MET A 306 -60.46 -69.56 -17.76
N ALA A 307 -59.47 -70.37 -17.40
CA ALA A 307 -58.39 -69.95 -16.51
C ALA A 307 -57.46 -68.93 -17.20
N ALA A 308 -57.07 -67.89 -16.47
CA ALA A 308 -56.13 -66.89 -16.95
C ALA A 308 -54.72 -67.50 -17.12
N LEU A 309 -53.98 -67.05 -18.13
CA LEU A 309 -52.56 -67.33 -18.29
C LEU A 309 -51.75 -66.05 -18.09
N ALA A 310 -50.98 -66.01 -17.01
CA ALA A 310 -50.09 -64.91 -16.69
C ALA A 310 -48.61 -65.31 -16.81
N THR A 311 -47.75 -64.35 -17.14
CA THR A 311 -46.28 -64.43 -16.95
C THR A 311 -45.82 -63.20 -16.19
N ALA A 312 -44.66 -63.27 -15.52
CA ALA A 312 -44.10 -62.17 -14.75
C ALA A 312 -42.66 -61.83 -15.19
N GLN A 313 -42.38 -60.53 -15.29
CA GLN A 313 -41.03 -59.97 -15.25
C GLN A 313 -40.78 -59.36 -13.87
N SER A 314 -39.60 -59.60 -13.31
CA SER A 314 -39.24 -59.27 -11.93
C SER A 314 -38.01 -58.37 -11.90
N ARG A 315 -38.11 -57.18 -11.31
CA ARG A 315 -36.96 -56.30 -11.05
C ARG A 315 -36.77 -56.20 -9.55
N GLN A 316 -35.67 -56.72 -9.03
CA GLN A 316 -35.39 -56.72 -7.60
C GLN A 316 -34.16 -55.87 -7.28
N GLN A 317 -34.33 -54.90 -6.38
CA GLN A 317 -33.25 -54.11 -5.80
C GLN A 317 -33.07 -54.51 -4.33
N LEU A 318 -31.82 -54.71 -3.90
CA LEU A 318 -31.45 -55.02 -2.52
C LEU A 318 -30.45 -53.97 -2.04
N THR A 319 -30.81 -53.19 -1.01
CA THR A 319 -29.86 -52.33 -0.29
C THR A 319 -29.53 -52.97 1.05
N ILE A 320 -28.24 -53.08 1.33
CA ILE A 320 -27.68 -53.66 2.57
C ILE A 320 -26.95 -52.54 3.29
N GLU A 321 -27.56 -52.04 4.36
CA GLU A 321 -26.98 -51.08 5.30
C GLU A 321 -26.51 -51.83 6.55
N GLU A 322 -25.81 -51.12 7.44
CA GLU A 322 -25.49 -51.65 8.76
C GLU A 322 -26.79 -51.78 9.57
N GLY A 323 -27.05 -52.97 10.13
CA GLY A 323 -28.25 -53.27 10.92
C GLY A 323 -29.55 -53.53 10.13
N ILE A 324 -29.68 -53.08 8.87
CA ILE A 324 -30.92 -53.24 8.09
C ILE A 324 -30.68 -53.61 6.62
N VAL A 325 -31.54 -54.50 6.11
CA VAL A 325 -31.61 -54.90 4.70
C VAL A 325 -32.99 -54.53 4.15
N ARG A 326 -33.02 -53.73 3.08
CA ARG A 326 -34.25 -53.34 2.37
C ARG A 326 -34.27 -53.98 0.98
N ALA A 327 -35.38 -54.60 0.59
CA ALA A 327 -35.56 -55.16 -0.74
C ALA A 327 -36.86 -54.66 -1.38
N SER A 328 -36.75 -54.05 -2.56
CA SER A 328 -37.87 -53.54 -3.35
C SER A 328 -37.97 -54.36 -4.63
N THR A 329 -39.13 -55.00 -4.85
CA THR A 329 -39.35 -55.92 -5.98
C THR A 329 -40.55 -55.49 -6.80
N TRP A 330 -40.31 -55.06 -8.04
CA TRP A 330 -41.35 -54.78 -9.02
C TRP A 330 -41.66 -56.05 -9.80
N LEU A 331 -42.91 -56.50 -9.75
CA LEU A 331 -43.45 -57.61 -10.53
C LEU A 331 -44.39 -57.04 -11.60
N GLN A 332 -43.98 -57.13 -12.86
CA GLN A 332 -44.81 -56.79 -14.01
C GLN A 332 -45.43 -58.06 -14.59
N TYR A 333 -46.73 -58.23 -14.39
CA TYR A 333 -47.53 -59.32 -14.92
C TYR A 333 -48.02 -59.00 -16.34
N SER A 334 -47.97 -59.99 -17.22
CA SER A 334 -48.64 -60.00 -18.52
C SER A 334 -49.69 -61.10 -18.51
N ILE A 335 -50.96 -60.71 -18.48
CA ILE A 335 -52.16 -61.52 -18.19
C ILE A 335 -52.99 -61.69 -19.47
N SER A 336 -53.35 -62.93 -19.79
CA SER A 336 -54.04 -63.31 -21.02
C SER A 336 -55.16 -64.34 -20.80
N ARG A 337 -56.01 -64.51 -21.82
CA ARG A 337 -57.25 -65.32 -21.85
C ARG A 337 -58.37 -64.80 -20.94
N ALA A 338 -58.14 -64.66 -19.64
CA ALA A 338 -59.13 -64.23 -18.66
C ALA A 338 -58.55 -63.18 -17.70
N GLU A 339 -59.44 -62.51 -16.96
CA GLU A 339 -59.08 -61.47 -15.99
C GLU A 339 -58.71 -62.07 -14.63
N LEU A 340 -57.75 -61.44 -13.92
CA LEU A 340 -57.37 -61.80 -12.55
C LEU A 340 -57.87 -60.73 -11.56
N ALA A 341 -58.77 -61.12 -10.65
CA ALA A 341 -59.25 -60.25 -9.56
C ALA A 341 -58.31 -60.21 -8.34
N GLU A 342 -57.45 -61.22 -8.20
CA GLU A 342 -56.47 -61.37 -7.14
C GLU A 342 -55.12 -61.77 -7.74
N LEU A 343 -54.03 -61.26 -7.18
CA LEU A 343 -52.67 -61.73 -7.45
C LEU A 343 -52.10 -62.33 -6.16
N GLN A 344 -51.47 -63.50 -6.25
CA GLN A 344 -50.78 -64.12 -5.12
C GLN A 344 -49.26 -64.07 -5.32
N ILE A 345 -48.55 -63.66 -4.27
CA ILE A 345 -47.10 -63.51 -4.24
C ILE A 345 -46.58 -64.23 -2.99
N GLU A 346 -45.42 -64.86 -3.09
CA GLU A 346 -44.77 -65.57 -2.01
C GLU A 346 -43.41 -64.93 -1.71
N VAL A 347 -43.13 -64.70 -0.42
CA VAL A 347 -41.88 -64.08 0.06
C VAL A 347 -41.32 -64.86 1.27
N PRO A 348 -40.02 -64.81 1.57
CA PRO A 348 -39.45 -65.60 2.67
C PRO A 348 -39.81 -65.01 4.04
N LYS A 349 -40.18 -65.87 5.00
CA LYS A 349 -40.67 -65.45 6.32
C LYS A 349 -39.69 -64.66 7.17
N GLY A 350 -38.38 -64.75 6.87
CA GLY A 350 -37.33 -63.94 7.47
C GLY A 350 -37.28 -62.47 7.02
N TYR A 351 -38.18 -62.06 6.12
CA TYR A 351 -38.41 -60.67 5.74
C TYR A 351 -39.84 -60.25 6.15
N LYS A 352 -39.97 -59.02 6.64
CA LYS A 352 -41.25 -58.38 6.94
C LYS A 352 -41.71 -57.59 5.71
N VAL A 353 -42.96 -57.80 5.28
CA VAL A 353 -43.59 -56.97 4.25
C VAL A 353 -43.89 -55.59 4.83
N THR A 354 -43.35 -54.53 4.22
CA THR A 354 -43.61 -53.14 4.61
C THR A 354 -44.68 -52.48 3.74
N GLY A 355 -44.80 -52.89 2.48
CA GLY A 355 -45.77 -52.35 1.55
C GLY A 355 -46.00 -53.22 0.31
N VAL A 356 -47.20 -53.12 -0.25
CA VAL A 356 -47.56 -53.66 -1.57
C VAL A 356 -48.30 -52.56 -2.31
N LEU A 357 -47.74 -52.10 -3.43
CA LEU A 357 -48.04 -50.80 -4.04
C LEU A 357 -48.28 -50.92 -5.55
N ASP A 358 -49.49 -50.56 -5.99
CA ASP A 358 -49.85 -50.17 -7.36
C ASP A 358 -51.23 -49.47 -7.33
N ALA A 359 -51.55 -48.67 -8.36
CA ALA A 359 -52.80 -47.90 -8.43
C ALA A 359 -54.08 -48.76 -8.50
N ASN A 360 -53.99 -50.03 -8.93
CA ASN A 360 -55.10 -50.98 -8.96
C ASN A 360 -55.19 -51.84 -7.69
N VAL A 361 -54.30 -51.69 -6.69
CA VAL A 361 -54.36 -52.50 -5.45
C VAL A 361 -55.42 -51.95 -4.50
N ARG A 362 -56.48 -52.73 -4.28
CA ARG A 362 -57.55 -52.43 -3.32
C ARG A 362 -57.12 -52.70 -1.87
N GLY A 363 -56.26 -53.70 -1.69
CA GLY A 363 -55.75 -54.12 -0.39
C GLY A 363 -54.97 -55.42 -0.50
N TRP A 364 -54.21 -55.75 0.54
CA TRP A 364 -53.41 -56.97 0.61
C TRP A 364 -53.46 -57.58 2.00
N GLN A 365 -53.30 -58.89 2.07
CA GLN A 365 -53.25 -59.68 3.30
C GLN A 365 -52.04 -60.59 3.26
N VAL A 366 -51.43 -60.88 4.42
CA VAL A 366 -50.26 -61.76 4.53
C VAL A 366 -50.57 -62.93 5.47
N GLU A 367 -50.43 -64.14 4.94
CA GLU A 367 -50.59 -65.39 5.67
C GLU A 367 -49.23 -66.11 5.76
N ALA A 368 -48.90 -66.69 6.91
CA ALA A 368 -47.66 -67.46 7.06
C ALA A 368 -47.88 -68.91 6.61
N ASP A 369 -47.05 -69.39 5.69
CA ASP A 369 -47.11 -70.73 5.11
C ASP A 369 -45.73 -71.42 5.28
N GLY A 370 -45.54 -72.04 6.45
CA GLY A 370 -44.28 -72.66 6.84
C GLY A 370 -43.12 -71.65 6.96
N GLU A 371 -42.15 -71.74 6.04
CA GLU A 371 -40.95 -70.90 5.93
C GLU A 371 -41.13 -69.69 4.99
N VAL A 372 -42.29 -69.58 4.35
CA VAL A 372 -42.66 -68.46 3.49
C VAL A 372 -43.91 -67.75 4.02
N GLN A 373 -44.20 -66.60 3.43
CA GLN A 373 -45.41 -65.82 3.64
C GLN A 373 -46.09 -65.65 2.28
N ARG A 374 -47.40 -65.94 2.21
CA ARG A 374 -48.25 -65.68 1.05
C ARG A 374 -48.92 -64.33 1.21
N ILE A 375 -48.70 -63.47 0.22
CA ILE A 375 -49.36 -62.17 0.07
C ILE A 375 -50.50 -62.36 -0.94
N SER A 376 -51.74 -62.23 -0.49
CA SER A 376 -52.92 -62.14 -1.36
C SER A 376 -53.25 -60.68 -1.61
N VAL A 377 -53.19 -60.26 -2.88
CA VAL A 377 -53.35 -58.87 -3.32
C VAL A 377 -54.65 -58.75 -4.11
N GLN A 378 -55.64 -58.07 -3.53
CA GLN A 378 -56.95 -57.84 -4.16
C GLN A 378 -56.88 -56.59 -5.04
N LEU A 379 -57.42 -56.68 -6.26
CA LEU A 379 -57.45 -55.55 -7.20
C LEU A 379 -58.79 -54.80 -7.15
N PHE A 380 -58.78 -53.51 -7.50
CA PHE A 380 -60.00 -52.71 -7.67
C PHE A 380 -60.76 -53.11 -8.93
N GLN A 381 -60.03 -53.41 -10.02
CA GLN A 381 -60.56 -53.95 -11.26
C GLN A 381 -59.80 -55.23 -11.64
N PRO A 382 -60.49 -56.32 -12.02
CA PRO A 382 -59.86 -57.53 -12.54
C PRO A 382 -58.94 -57.23 -13.73
N ALA A 383 -57.67 -57.61 -13.62
CA ALA A 383 -56.63 -57.18 -14.56
C ALA A 383 -56.50 -58.10 -15.79
N LYS A 384 -56.25 -57.49 -16.94
CA LYS A 384 -56.07 -58.10 -18.27
C LYS A 384 -55.04 -57.29 -19.04
N GLY A 385 -54.12 -57.92 -19.77
CA GLY A 385 -52.97 -57.21 -20.35
C GLY A 385 -51.86 -57.01 -19.31
N SER A 386 -51.36 -55.79 -19.12
CA SER A 386 -50.26 -55.51 -18.17
C SER A 386 -50.79 -55.08 -16.80
N GLN A 387 -50.20 -55.61 -15.73
CA GLN A 387 -50.45 -55.18 -14.34
C GLN A 387 -49.13 -55.21 -13.58
N THR A 388 -48.76 -54.11 -12.91
CA THR A 388 -47.54 -54.03 -12.11
C THR A 388 -47.88 -54.09 -10.61
N VAL A 389 -46.97 -54.62 -9.78
CA VAL A 389 -47.04 -54.50 -8.32
C VAL A 389 -45.62 -54.31 -7.79
N LEU A 390 -45.40 -53.31 -6.94
CA LEU A 390 -44.19 -53.19 -6.12
C LEU A 390 -44.44 -53.87 -4.76
N VAL A 391 -43.58 -54.82 -4.38
CA VAL A 391 -43.51 -55.39 -3.02
C VAL A 391 -42.27 -54.86 -2.33
N GLU A 392 -42.45 -54.29 -1.14
CA GLU A 392 -41.37 -53.80 -0.28
C GLU A 392 -41.20 -54.70 0.94
N LEU A 393 -39.95 -55.05 1.22
CA LEU A 393 -39.53 -55.96 2.27
C LEU A 393 -38.40 -55.35 3.11
N GLU A 394 -38.49 -55.47 4.42
CA GLU A 394 -37.39 -55.16 5.34
C GLU A 394 -36.95 -56.39 6.14
N ARG A 395 -35.68 -56.43 6.50
CA ARG A 395 -35.12 -57.37 7.47
C ARG A 395 -34.09 -56.66 8.33
N PHE A 396 -34.35 -56.57 9.63
CA PHE A 396 -33.33 -56.22 10.61
C PHE A 396 -32.30 -57.35 10.70
N SER A 397 -31.04 -56.99 10.85
CA SER A 397 -29.91 -57.92 10.83
C SER A 397 -28.90 -57.53 11.89
N ASN A 398 -28.79 -58.34 12.94
CA ASN A 398 -27.72 -58.26 13.93
C ASN A 398 -26.38 -58.57 13.26
N GLN A 399 -25.75 -57.57 12.65
CA GLN A 399 -24.43 -57.64 12.04
C GLN A 399 -23.33 -57.42 13.10
N ASP A 400 -23.51 -58.00 14.29
CA ASP A 400 -22.59 -57.86 15.43
C ASP A 400 -21.37 -58.80 15.28
N ALA A 401 -21.51 -59.85 14.47
CA ALA A 401 -20.40 -60.68 14.04
C ALA A 401 -19.58 -60.00 12.93
N GLU A 402 -18.24 -60.07 13.03
CA GLU A 402 -17.31 -59.53 12.01
C GLU A 402 -17.57 -60.06 10.60
N GLN A 403 -18.15 -61.27 10.52
CA GLN A 403 -18.62 -61.91 9.29
C GLN A 403 -20.07 -62.36 9.49
N SER A 404 -20.98 -61.92 8.63
CA SER A 404 -22.39 -62.32 8.64
C SER A 404 -22.83 -62.84 7.29
N GLN A 405 -23.70 -63.86 7.26
CA GLN A 405 -24.25 -64.42 6.00
C GLN A 405 -25.66 -63.91 5.75
N LEU A 406 -25.90 -63.39 4.56
CA LEU A 406 -27.17 -62.85 4.12
C LEU A 406 -27.63 -63.52 2.82
N GLN A 407 -28.75 -64.23 2.89
CA GLN A 407 -29.47 -64.71 1.71
C GLN A 407 -30.44 -63.62 1.22
N ALA A 408 -30.38 -63.26 -0.06
CA ALA A 408 -31.31 -62.33 -0.68
C ALA A 408 -32.74 -62.94 -0.74
N PRO A 409 -33.82 -62.16 -0.58
CA PRO A 409 -35.16 -62.71 -0.51
C PRO A 409 -35.62 -63.22 -1.88
N LEU A 410 -36.13 -64.44 -1.94
CA LEU A 410 -36.77 -65.01 -3.13
C LEU A 410 -38.24 -64.58 -3.19
N VAL A 411 -38.58 -63.65 -4.08
CA VAL A 411 -39.96 -63.21 -4.32
C VAL A 411 -40.54 -63.97 -5.51
N ARG A 412 -41.57 -64.78 -5.27
CA ARG A 412 -42.21 -65.66 -6.28
C ARG A 412 -43.64 -65.25 -6.55
N ALA A 413 -43.96 -64.86 -7.77
CA ALA A 413 -45.34 -64.73 -8.22
C ALA A 413 -45.97 -66.13 -8.34
N LEU A 414 -47.17 -66.33 -7.77
CA LEU A 414 -47.96 -67.54 -7.90
C LEU A 414 -48.95 -67.40 -9.06
N GLY A 415 -49.42 -68.53 -9.61
CA GLY A 415 -50.34 -68.56 -10.76
C GLY A 415 -49.75 -68.16 -12.12
N VAL A 416 -48.46 -67.81 -12.18
CA VAL A 416 -47.78 -67.46 -13.45
C VAL A 416 -47.08 -68.67 -14.09
N GLY A 417 -47.18 -68.80 -15.42
CA GLY A 417 -46.51 -69.85 -16.18
C GLY A 417 -45.00 -69.65 -16.35
N ARG A 418 -44.50 -68.43 -16.10
CA ARG A 418 -43.06 -68.11 -16.06
C ARG A 418 -42.82 -66.84 -15.24
N GLN A 419 -41.78 -66.84 -14.42
CA GLN A 419 -41.17 -65.63 -13.85
C GLN A 419 -39.69 -65.58 -14.26
N HIS A 420 -39.21 -64.39 -14.65
CA HIS A 420 -37.83 -64.11 -15.05
C HIS A 420 -37.47 -62.67 -14.67
N GLY A 421 -36.20 -62.29 -14.63
CA GLY A 421 -35.87 -60.96 -14.12
C GLY A 421 -34.41 -60.63 -13.86
N GLN A 422 -34.20 -59.53 -13.12
CA GLN A 422 -32.91 -59.05 -12.63
C GLN A 422 -32.91 -58.90 -11.12
N VAL A 423 -31.75 -59.12 -10.50
CA VAL A 423 -31.46 -58.85 -9.08
C VAL A 423 -30.20 -57.99 -9.02
N VAL A 424 -30.29 -56.81 -8.41
CA VAL A 424 -29.14 -55.93 -8.15
C VAL A 424 -28.99 -55.68 -6.66
N VAL A 425 -27.74 -55.57 -6.20
CA VAL A 425 -27.37 -55.40 -4.79
C VAL A 425 -26.46 -54.20 -4.63
N ARG A 426 -26.74 -53.37 -3.62
CA ARG A 426 -25.92 -52.25 -3.18
C ARG A 426 -25.55 -52.42 -1.71
N LEU A 427 -24.28 -52.23 -1.38
CA LEU A 427 -23.72 -52.25 -0.03
C LEU A 427 -23.49 -50.81 0.48
N ALA A 428 -23.62 -50.61 1.78
CA ALA A 428 -23.06 -49.42 2.43
C ALA A 428 -21.51 -49.49 2.45
N GLU A 429 -20.82 -48.34 2.40
CA GLU A 429 -19.36 -48.31 2.24
C GLU A 429 -18.56 -48.93 3.40
N ALA A 430 -19.19 -49.08 4.57
CA ALA A 430 -18.62 -49.79 5.71
C ALA A 430 -18.69 -51.33 5.59
N LEU A 431 -19.29 -51.87 4.52
CA LEU A 431 -19.49 -53.30 4.31
C LEU A 431 -18.78 -53.78 3.03
N ARG A 432 -18.02 -54.87 3.14
CA ARG A 432 -17.50 -55.64 2.01
C ARG A 432 -18.32 -56.91 1.85
N GLY A 433 -18.84 -57.16 0.66
CA GLY A 433 -19.56 -58.38 0.31
C GLY A 433 -18.72 -59.35 -0.51
N GLU A 434 -18.92 -60.64 -0.31
CA GLU A 434 -18.42 -61.73 -1.16
C GLU A 434 -19.54 -62.75 -1.43
N VAL A 435 -19.52 -63.43 -2.57
CA VAL A 435 -20.63 -64.27 -3.05
C VAL A 435 -20.38 -65.74 -2.68
N MET A 436 -21.07 -66.23 -1.65
CA MET A 436 -20.93 -67.61 -1.16
C MET A 436 -21.66 -68.63 -2.02
N THR A 437 -22.88 -68.29 -2.47
CA THR A 437 -23.75 -69.21 -3.21
C THR A 437 -24.52 -68.45 -4.28
N ARG A 438 -24.52 -68.96 -5.51
CA ARG A 438 -25.28 -68.39 -6.64
C ARG A 438 -25.93 -69.49 -7.50
N THR A 439 -27.24 -69.65 -7.38
CA THR A 439 -28.03 -70.66 -8.10
C THR A 439 -29.10 -69.99 -8.96
N GLY A 440 -29.22 -70.42 -10.22
CA GLY A 440 -30.19 -69.87 -11.19
C GLY A 440 -29.92 -68.44 -11.68
N LEU A 441 -28.84 -67.81 -11.22
CA LEU A 441 -28.46 -66.42 -11.50
C LEU A 441 -27.17 -66.35 -12.32
N LEU A 442 -27.23 -65.58 -13.41
CA LEU A 442 -26.09 -65.25 -14.27
C LEU A 442 -25.69 -63.79 -14.06
N GLN A 443 -24.39 -63.55 -13.86
CA GLN A 443 -23.84 -62.22 -13.59
C GLN A 443 -23.76 -61.38 -14.87
N ILE A 444 -24.05 -60.09 -14.75
CA ILE A 444 -24.05 -59.12 -15.86
C ILE A 444 -23.28 -57.86 -15.44
N ASP A 445 -22.79 -57.11 -16.41
CA ASP A 445 -22.19 -55.79 -16.16
C ASP A 445 -23.27 -54.76 -15.80
N ALA A 446 -22.91 -53.73 -15.02
CA ALA A 446 -23.82 -52.62 -14.73
C ALA A 446 -24.26 -51.87 -16.00
N ALA A 447 -23.42 -51.84 -17.04
CA ALA A 447 -23.75 -51.28 -18.35
C ALA A 447 -24.80 -52.09 -19.14
N GLU A 448 -25.01 -53.38 -18.83
CA GLU A 448 -26.07 -54.23 -19.43
C GLU A 448 -27.45 -54.04 -18.75
N LEU A 449 -27.52 -53.32 -17.63
CA LEU A 449 -28.78 -53.16 -16.89
C LEU A 449 -29.84 -52.34 -17.67
N PRO A 450 -31.14 -52.56 -17.41
CA PRO A 450 -32.21 -51.67 -17.85
C PRO A 450 -32.00 -50.21 -17.43
N ALA A 451 -32.56 -49.25 -18.18
CA ALA A 451 -32.31 -47.81 -17.98
C ALA A 451 -32.67 -47.33 -16.57
N GLU A 452 -33.70 -47.93 -15.98
CA GLU A 452 -34.24 -47.66 -14.64
C GLU A 452 -33.33 -48.19 -13.51
N LEU A 453 -32.24 -48.89 -13.87
CA LEU A 453 -31.20 -49.39 -12.97
C LEU A 453 -29.82 -48.79 -13.25
N LYS A 454 -29.52 -48.30 -14.47
CA LYS A 454 -28.18 -47.75 -14.83
C LYS A 454 -27.73 -46.54 -13.99
N GLN A 455 -28.66 -45.84 -13.33
CA GLN A 455 -28.34 -44.69 -12.47
C GLN A 455 -27.83 -45.09 -11.07
N GLY A 456 -27.97 -46.35 -10.66
CA GLY A 456 -27.54 -46.83 -9.35
C GLY A 456 -26.10 -47.35 -9.32
N ARG A 457 -25.37 -47.06 -8.23
CA ARG A 457 -24.17 -47.81 -7.86
C ARG A 457 -24.60 -49.16 -7.30
N TRP A 458 -24.22 -50.24 -7.99
CA TRP A 458 -24.49 -51.63 -7.60
C TRP A 458 -23.18 -52.40 -7.49
N ASP A 459 -22.99 -53.12 -6.39
CA ASP A 459 -21.81 -53.95 -6.14
C ASP A 459 -21.98 -55.35 -6.75
N PHE A 460 -23.22 -55.81 -6.92
CA PHE A 460 -23.55 -57.03 -7.67
C PHE A 460 -24.77 -56.84 -8.58
N ALA A 461 -24.71 -57.40 -9.78
CA ALA A 461 -25.80 -57.39 -10.76
C ALA A 461 -25.98 -58.78 -11.42
N TYR A 462 -27.22 -59.27 -11.44
CA TYR A 462 -27.58 -60.59 -11.94
C TYR A 462 -28.87 -60.58 -12.77
N ARG A 463 -28.99 -61.53 -13.70
CA ARG A 463 -30.23 -61.91 -14.38
C ARG A 463 -30.59 -63.37 -14.15
N PHE A 464 -31.88 -63.70 -14.17
CA PHE A 464 -32.40 -65.06 -14.11
C PHE A 464 -33.50 -65.30 -15.14
N SER A 465 -33.57 -66.51 -15.68
CA SER A 465 -34.50 -66.88 -16.76
C SER A 465 -35.73 -67.69 -16.29
N SER A 466 -35.69 -68.17 -15.04
CA SER A 466 -36.69 -69.00 -14.36
C SER A 466 -36.43 -68.98 -12.84
N LEU A 467 -37.41 -69.36 -12.04
CA LEU A 467 -37.27 -69.65 -10.60
C LEU A 467 -37.20 -71.17 -10.35
N PRO A 468 -36.69 -71.64 -9.19
CA PRO A 468 -36.13 -70.88 -8.08
C PRO A 468 -34.71 -70.36 -8.35
N THR A 469 -34.33 -69.31 -7.62
CA THR A 469 -32.98 -68.73 -7.60
C THR A 469 -32.47 -68.65 -6.16
N THR A 470 -31.16 -68.49 -5.98
CA THR A 470 -30.54 -68.30 -4.67
C THR A 470 -29.30 -67.43 -4.80
N LEU A 471 -29.20 -66.40 -3.97
CA LEU A 471 -28.01 -65.57 -3.80
C LEU A 471 -27.71 -65.45 -2.31
N THR A 472 -26.54 -65.94 -1.89
CA THR A 472 -26.05 -65.82 -0.51
C THR A 472 -24.74 -65.05 -0.52
N LEU A 473 -24.70 -63.97 0.26
CA LEU A 473 -23.54 -63.10 0.43
C LEU A 473 -22.94 -63.31 1.81
N GLN A 474 -21.61 -63.26 1.91
CA GLN A 474 -20.90 -63.06 3.17
C GLN A 474 -20.52 -61.57 3.26
N LEU A 475 -20.93 -60.92 4.35
CA LEU A 475 -20.70 -59.51 4.63
C LEU A 475 -19.64 -59.39 5.71
N GLN A 476 -18.66 -58.51 5.51
CA GLN A 476 -17.58 -58.20 6.45
C GLN A 476 -17.56 -56.69 6.73
N LYS A 477 -17.35 -56.28 7.98
CA LYS A 477 -17.17 -54.85 8.30
C LYS A 477 -15.79 -54.37 7.85
N VAL A 478 -15.75 -53.21 7.19
CA VAL A 478 -14.52 -52.60 6.68
C VAL A 478 -13.87 -51.79 7.80
N GLN A 479 -12.80 -52.34 8.38
CA GLN A 479 -12.00 -51.62 9.38
C GLN A 479 -11.40 -50.33 8.78
N PRO A 480 -11.40 -49.23 9.54
CA PRO A 480 -10.82 -47.95 9.10
C PRO A 480 -9.29 -48.06 9.08
N GLN A 481 -8.66 -47.51 8.03
CA GLN A 481 -7.20 -47.31 8.03
C GLN A 481 -6.90 -45.90 8.51
N ILE A 482 -6.14 -45.78 9.59
CA ILE A 482 -5.95 -44.51 10.29
C ILE A 482 -4.47 -44.29 10.53
N GLN A 483 -3.95 -43.19 9.98
CA GLN A 483 -2.60 -42.69 10.27
C GLN A 483 -2.70 -41.33 10.94
N ALA A 484 -1.85 -41.06 11.93
CA ALA A 484 -1.83 -39.79 12.66
C ALA A 484 -0.45 -39.12 12.62
N THR A 485 -0.47 -37.81 12.41
CA THR A 485 0.68 -36.92 12.64
C THR A 485 0.29 -35.94 13.74
N GLN A 486 1.09 -35.86 14.80
CA GLN A 486 0.79 -35.01 15.95
C GLN A 486 1.92 -34.05 16.31
N TRP A 487 1.54 -32.88 16.83
CA TRP A 487 2.43 -31.87 17.36
C TRP A 487 2.05 -31.60 18.81
N VAL A 488 3.02 -31.61 19.71
CA VAL A 488 2.84 -31.24 21.11
C VAL A 488 3.66 -29.98 21.40
N GLU A 489 2.99 -28.91 21.80
CA GLU A 489 3.64 -27.72 22.36
C GLU A 489 3.57 -27.82 23.89
N ALA A 490 4.71 -27.68 24.58
CA ALA A 490 4.78 -27.66 26.04
C ALA A 490 5.33 -26.32 26.51
N PHE A 491 4.46 -25.44 27.02
CA PHE A 491 4.81 -24.16 27.60
C PHE A 491 5.09 -24.36 29.10
N VAL A 492 6.34 -24.20 29.51
CA VAL A 492 6.80 -24.31 30.89
C VAL A 492 6.97 -22.92 31.47
N GLU A 493 6.13 -22.55 32.43
CA GLU A 493 6.08 -21.23 33.05
C GLU A 493 6.29 -21.37 34.57
N PRO A 494 6.71 -20.31 35.30
CA PRO A 494 6.99 -20.37 36.75
C PRO A 494 5.86 -20.90 37.64
N GLU A 495 4.59 -20.80 37.19
CA GLU A 495 3.40 -21.15 37.98
C GLU A 495 2.50 -22.20 37.30
N GLN A 496 2.85 -22.67 36.10
CA GLN A 496 2.03 -23.62 35.34
C GLN A 496 2.80 -24.29 34.20
N ILE A 497 2.28 -25.43 33.74
CA ILE A 497 2.65 -26.05 32.47
C ILE A 497 1.39 -26.15 31.61
N THR A 498 1.45 -25.61 30.39
CA THR A 498 0.38 -25.76 29.39
C THR A 498 0.87 -26.72 28.29
N LEU A 499 0.09 -27.76 28.02
CA LEU A 499 0.35 -28.73 26.95
C LEU A 499 -0.74 -28.60 25.88
N ALA A 500 -0.33 -28.36 24.63
CA ALA A 500 -1.23 -28.33 23.49
C ALA A 500 -0.92 -29.48 22.52
N LEU A 501 -1.82 -30.45 22.42
CA LEU A 501 -1.74 -31.54 21.45
C LEU A 501 -2.58 -31.19 20.22
N THR A 502 -1.96 -31.07 19.06
CA THR A 502 -2.65 -30.94 17.76
C THR A 502 -2.42 -32.20 16.94
N ALA A 503 -3.49 -32.87 16.52
CA ALA A 503 -3.43 -34.13 15.80
C ALA A 503 -4.16 -34.04 14.44
N ARG A 504 -3.44 -34.30 13.35
CA ARG A 504 -3.98 -34.52 12.01
C ARG A 504 -4.09 -36.02 11.76
N TYR A 505 -5.32 -36.48 11.56
CA TYR A 505 -5.65 -37.85 11.16
C TYR A 505 -5.86 -37.93 9.66
N ASN A 506 -5.33 -38.97 9.03
CA ASN A 506 -5.64 -39.38 7.66
C ASN A 506 -6.47 -40.68 7.75
N ILE A 507 -7.79 -40.56 7.55
CA ILE A 507 -8.78 -41.61 7.80
C ILE A 507 -9.28 -42.15 6.44
N ARG A 508 -9.06 -43.44 6.16
CA ARG A 508 -9.44 -44.10 4.90
C ARG A 508 -10.32 -45.33 5.11
N ARG A 509 -10.99 -45.74 4.03
CA ARG A 509 -11.97 -46.85 3.93
C ARG A 509 -13.27 -46.65 4.70
N SER A 510 -13.21 -46.34 6.00
CA SER A 510 -14.37 -45.99 6.81
C SER A 510 -14.03 -44.81 7.72
N GLY A 511 -14.99 -43.90 7.87
CA GLY A 511 -14.87 -42.74 8.76
C GLY A 511 -15.27 -43.03 10.22
N LEU A 512 -14.89 -42.14 11.12
CA LEU A 512 -15.04 -42.27 12.58
C LEU A 512 -16.03 -41.26 13.17
N PHE A 513 -16.70 -41.64 14.26
CA PHE A 513 -17.48 -40.72 15.11
C PHE A 513 -16.80 -40.39 16.45
N GLN A 514 -15.69 -41.07 16.76
CA GLN A 514 -14.92 -40.87 17.99
C GLN A 514 -13.43 -40.88 17.69
N LEU A 515 -12.66 -40.09 18.43
CA LEU A 515 -11.20 -40.05 18.41
C LEU A 515 -10.68 -40.27 19.84
N ALA A 516 -9.72 -41.18 20.01
CA ALA A 516 -9.19 -41.55 21.30
C ALA A 516 -7.76 -41.00 21.52
N PHE A 517 -7.50 -40.50 22.72
CA PHE A 517 -6.23 -39.91 23.12
C PHE A 517 -5.79 -40.48 24.47
N ASP A 518 -4.50 -40.76 24.62
CA ASP A 518 -3.88 -40.98 25.93
C ASP A 518 -3.37 -39.60 26.41
N VAL A 519 -3.95 -39.07 27.48
CA VAL A 519 -3.59 -37.77 28.07
C VAL A 519 -3.19 -37.92 29.55
N PRO A 520 -2.38 -37.00 30.11
CA PRO A 520 -1.96 -37.08 31.50
C PRO A 520 -3.13 -36.78 32.46
N THR A 521 -3.23 -37.49 33.58
CA THR A 521 -4.29 -37.31 34.58
C THR A 521 -4.04 -36.16 35.55
N ASP A 522 -2.83 -35.63 35.60
CA ASP A 522 -2.43 -34.47 36.42
C ASP A 522 -2.72 -33.11 35.75
N TYR A 523 -3.36 -33.09 34.57
CA TYR A 523 -3.69 -31.89 33.81
C TYR A 523 -5.20 -31.72 33.61
N GLU A 524 -5.70 -30.50 33.78
CA GLU A 524 -7.07 -30.12 33.47
C GLU A 524 -7.22 -29.87 31.96
N ILE A 525 -8.26 -30.43 31.33
CA ILE A 525 -8.62 -30.10 29.94
C ILE A 525 -9.17 -28.66 29.90
N ARG A 526 -8.52 -27.79 29.13
CA ARG A 526 -8.92 -26.38 28.94
C ARG A 526 -9.74 -26.13 27.69
N SER A 527 -9.40 -26.81 26.58
CA SER A 527 -10.25 -26.80 25.39
C SER A 527 -10.04 -28.04 24.52
N VAL A 528 -11.09 -28.43 23.79
CA VAL A 528 -11.04 -29.41 22.71
C VAL A 528 -11.77 -28.78 21.53
N ARG A 529 -11.14 -28.70 20.35
CA ARG A 529 -11.74 -28.08 19.16
C ARG A 529 -11.19 -28.64 17.86
N GLY A 530 -12.01 -28.66 16.81
CA GLY A 530 -11.54 -28.83 15.44
C GLY A 530 -10.63 -27.68 15.02
N LEU A 531 -9.65 -27.96 14.17
CA LEU A 531 -8.71 -26.97 13.65
C LEU A 531 -8.45 -27.21 12.17
N ALA A 532 -8.91 -26.29 11.31
CA ALA A 532 -8.58 -26.34 9.89
C ALA A 532 -7.10 -25.97 9.68
N ALA A 533 -6.35 -26.80 8.95
CA ALA A 533 -4.89 -26.66 8.84
C ALA A 533 -4.37 -27.15 7.47
N GLY A 534 -4.13 -26.22 6.56
CA GLY A 534 -3.87 -26.54 5.15
C GLY A 534 -5.08 -27.26 4.55
N ASP A 535 -4.84 -28.38 3.88
CA ASP A 535 -5.89 -29.22 3.28
C ASP A 535 -6.68 -30.05 4.31
N ALA A 536 -6.28 -30.05 5.58
CA ALA A 536 -6.97 -30.81 6.63
C ALA A 536 -8.20 -30.04 7.15
N THR A 537 -9.34 -30.72 7.12
CA THR A 537 -10.62 -30.18 7.61
C THR A 537 -10.66 -30.14 9.14
N ALA A 538 -11.40 -29.18 9.70
CA ALA A 538 -11.63 -29.13 11.15
C ALA A 538 -12.54 -30.29 11.58
N ALA A 539 -12.12 -31.05 12.61
CA ALA A 539 -12.98 -32.06 13.23
C ALA A 539 -14.25 -31.40 13.80
N GLN A 540 -15.43 -31.91 13.45
CA GLN A 540 -16.70 -31.44 14.01
C GLN A 540 -16.86 -32.00 15.43
N TYR A 541 -16.29 -31.29 16.39
CA TYR A 541 -16.37 -31.60 17.82
C TYR A 541 -17.82 -31.53 18.33
N ASP A 542 -18.15 -32.40 19.28
CA ASP A 542 -19.42 -32.38 20.03
C ASP A 542 -19.14 -32.35 21.54
N THR A 543 -18.63 -33.45 22.08
CA THR A 543 -18.39 -33.66 23.51
C THR A 543 -17.10 -34.43 23.74
N HIS A 544 -16.57 -34.42 24.97
CA HIS A 544 -15.49 -35.30 25.38
C HIS A 544 -15.75 -35.88 26.78
N HIS A 545 -15.18 -37.05 27.05
CA HIS A 545 -15.25 -37.72 28.34
C HIS A 545 -14.02 -38.60 28.55
N PHE A 546 -13.69 -38.90 29.79
CA PHE A 546 -12.70 -39.94 30.11
C PHE A 546 -13.36 -41.33 30.06
N SER A 547 -12.64 -42.32 29.55
CA SER A 547 -13.09 -43.71 29.50
C SER A 547 -13.07 -44.35 30.89
N SER A 548 -14.09 -45.15 31.20
CA SER A 548 -14.13 -46.04 32.38
C SER A 548 -13.06 -47.14 32.35
N ASP A 549 -12.62 -47.52 31.16
CA ASP A 549 -11.94 -48.80 30.93
C ASP A 549 -10.41 -48.62 30.99
N ARG A 550 -9.93 -47.37 30.92
CA ARG A 550 -8.52 -47.02 30.95
C ARG A 550 -8.31 -45.60 31.48
N GLU A 551 -7.64 -45.50 32.62
CA GLU A 551 -7.20 -44.23 33.19
C GLU A 551 -6.35 -43.41 32.20
N GLY A 552 -6.54 -42.09 32.20
CA GLY A 552 -5.90 -41.16 31.26
C GLY A 552 -6.41 -41.22 29.81
N ARG A 553 -7.37 -42.09 29.47
CA ARG A 553 -7.94 -42.14 28.11
C ARG A 553 -9.07 -41.14 27.93
N LEU A 554 -8.83 -40.14 27.11
CA LEU A 554 -9.83 -39.15 26.66
C LEU A 554 -10.48 -39.63 25.35
N ILE A 555 -11.81 -39.75 25.36
CA ILE A 555 -12.63 -40.01 24.17
C ILE A 555 -13.29 -38.70 23.74
N VAL A 556 -13.04 -38.30 22.50
CA VAL A 556 -13.65 -37.11 21.87
C VAL A 556 -14.71 -37.58 20.89
N ASN A 557 -15.97 -37.26 21.16
CA ASN A 557 -17.11 -37.51 20.29
C ASN A 557 -17.19 -36.43 19.21
N LEU A 558 -17.63 -36.82 18.00
CA LEU A 558 -17.79 -35.93 16.86
C LEU A 558 -19.25 -35.88 16.42
N SER A 559 -19.75 -34.67 16.15
CA SER A 559 -21.11 -34.41 15.64
C SER A 559 -21.31 -34.84 14.18
N ALA A 560 -20.22 -35.12 13.44
CA ALA A 560 -20.25 -35.71 12.11
C ALA A 560 -19.11 -36.72 11.88
N LYS A 561 -19.31 -37.62 10.92
CA LYS A 561 -18.37 -38.70 10.57
C LYS A 561 -17.08 -38.15 9.95
N ALA A 562 -15.97 -38.21 10.67
CA ALA A 562 -14.65 -37.82 10.20
C ALA A 562 -14.09 -38.83 9.16
N ILE A 563 -13.78 -38.35 7.96
CA ILE A 563 -13.16 -39.14 6.87
C ILE A 563 -12.25 -38.24 6.03
N GLY A 564 -11.18 -38.79 5.45
CA GLY A 564 -10.15 -37.99 4.76
C GLY A 564 -9.14 -37.39 5.75
N ASP A 565 -8.62 -36.21 5.43
CA ASP A 565 -7.75 -35.45 6.35
C ASP A 565 -8.57 -34.57 7.31
N VAL A 566 -8.45 -34.88 8.60
CA VAL A 566 -9.24 -34.25 9.68
C VAL A 566 -8.30 -33.88 10.83
N CYS A 567 -8.46 -32.68 11.40
CA CYS A 567 -7.55 -32.12 12.39
C CYS A 567 -8.29 -31.54 13.62
N LEU A 568 -7.76 -31.85 14.80
CA LEU A 568 -8.26 -31.49 16.13
C LEU A 568 -7.09 -30.99 17.00
N THR A 569 -7.37 -30.06 17.91
CA THR A 569 -6.42 -29.62 18.94
C THR A 569 -7.04 -29.69 20.34
N ILE A 570 -6.23 -30.07 21.32
CA ILE A 570 -6.58 -30.27 22.74
C ILE A 570 -5.58 -29.45 23.57
N GLU A 571 -6.10 -28.54 24.39
CA GLU A 571 -5.32 -27.70 25.32
C GLU A 571 -5.52 -28.23 26.75
N MET A 572 -4.42 -28.45 27.46
CA MET A 572 -4.34 -29.04 28.80
C MET A 572 -3.45 -28.16 29.70
N GLN A 573 -3.78 -28.02 30.98
CA GLN A 573 -3.03 -27.16 31.91
C GLN A 573 -2.86 -27.81 33.29
N ARG A 574 -1.65 -27.75 33.85
CA ARG A 574 -1.33 -28.12 35.23
C ARG A 574 -0.71 -26.92 35.95
N ARG A 575 -1.15 -26.63 37.19
CA ARG A 575 -0.54 -25.59 38.03
C ARG A 575 0.76 -26.10 38.66
N LEU A 576 1.75 -25.22 38.82
CA LEU A 576 2.97 -25.45 39.59
C LEU A 576 2.94 -24.65 40.90
N ASP A 577 3.37 -25.30 41.99
CA ASP A 577 3.50 -24.73 43.33
C ASP A 577 4.95 -24.85 43.84
N ASP A 578 5.90 -24.61 42.94
CA ASP A 578 7.32 -24.84 43.16
C ASP A 578 8.06 -23.55 43.60
N PRO A 579 8.74 -23.52 44.76
CA PRO A 579 9.44 -22.34 45.25
C PRO A 579 10.70 -21.99 44.43
N ASN A 580 11.40 -22.98 43.85
CA ASN A 580 12.60 -22.80 43.01
C ASN A 580 12.28 -22.28 41.61
N LEU A 581 11.01 -22.37 41.20
CA LEU A 581 10.49 -21.78 39.97
C LEU A 581 9.84 -20.42 40.21
N ARG A 582 9.21 -20.20 41.38
CA ARG A 582 8.68 -18.88 41.75
C ARG A 582 9.74 -17.88 42.20
N ALA A 583 10.83 -18.31 42.82
CA ALA A 583 11.94 -17.45 43.24
C ALA A 583 13.30 -17.98 42.75
N PRO A 584 14.29 -17.11 42.47
CA PRO A 584 15.62 -17.54 42.02
C PRO A 584 16.49 -18.05 43.19
N THR A 585 16.09 -19.17 43.79
CA THR A 585 16.74 -19.77 44.98
C THR A 585 18.19 -20.18 44.73
N GLY A 586 18.51 -20.61 43.51
CA GLY A 586 19.81 -21.17 43.13
C GLY A 586 19.81 -22.70 42.99
N GLU A 587 18.68 -23.35 43.29
CA GLU A 587 18.46 -24.78 43.06
C GLU A 587 17.73 -25.01 41.72
N ALA A 588 17.58 -26.27 41.32
CA ALA A 588 16.81 -26.69 40.16
C ALA A 588 15.79 -27.75 40.58
N SER A 589 14.61 -27.72 39.99
CA SER A 589 13.54 -28.71 40.19
C SER A 589 13.36 -29.56 38.95
N ASP A 590 13.28 -30.87 39.12
CA ASP A 590 13.12 -31.82 38.02
C ASP A 590 11.64 -31.93 37.61
N LEU A 591 11.31 -31.28 36.49
CA LEU A 591 9.96 -31.28 35.93
C LEU A 591 9.79 -32.42 34.93
N GLN A 592 9.05 -33.45 35.32
CA GLN A 592 8.57 -34.45 34.36
C GLN A 592 7.47 -33.82 33.49
N ILE A 593 7.68 -33.85 32.18
CA ILE A 593 6.73 -33.38 31.16
C ILE A 593 6.16 -34.63 30.49
N PRO A 594 4.89 -35.01 30.76
CA PRO A 594 4.28 -36.17 30.13
C PRO A 594 3.92 -35.87 28.68
N LEU A 595 3.90 -36.91 27.83
CA LEU A 595 3.49 -36.79 26.42
C LEU A 595 1.99 -37.08 26.25
N PRO A 596 1.12 -36.06 26.02
CA PRO A 596 -0.22 -36.30 25.49
C PRO A 596 -0.13 -36.79 24.04
N ARG A 597 -0.95 -37.79 23.67
CA ARG A 597 -0.90 -38.41 22.35
C ARG A 597 -2.23 -38.97 21.88
N VAL A 598 -2.35 -39.18 20.58
CA VAL A 598 -3.33 -40.10 19.98
C VAL A 598 -3.15 -41.50 20.58
N ALA A 599 -4.25 -42.17 20.92
CA ALA A 599 -4.21 -43.52 21.48
C ALA A 599 -3.61 -44.50 20.46
N ARG A 600 -2.52 -45.19 20.84
CA ARG A 600 -1.73 -46.04 19.92
C ARG A 600 -2.51 -47.19 19.32
N ASP A 601 -3.49 -47.71 20.06
CA ASP A 601 -4.37 -48.81 19.72
C ASP A 601 -5.57 -48.40 18.84
N SER A 602 -5.77 -47.11 18.58
CA SER A 602 -6.75 -46.61 17.61
C SER A 602 -6.16 -46.17 16.26
N VAL A 603 -4.86 -46.42 15.99
CA VAL A 603 -4.19 -46.02 14.74
C VAL A 603 -3.18 -47.05 14.24
N GLU A 604 -3.01 -47.19 12.92
CA GLU A 604 -1.98 -48.05 12.33
C GLU A 604 -0.58 -47.50 12.60
N MET A 605 -0.42 -46.17 12.49
CA MET A 605 0.84 -45.46 12.64
C MET A 605 0.60 -44.08 13.25
N VAL A 606 1.41 -43.71 14.24
CA VAL A 606 1.53 -42.34 14.73
C VAL A 606 2.99 -41.88 14.64
N THR A 607 3.18 -40.69 14.06
CA THR A 607 4.43 -39.93 14.13
C THR A 607 4.19 -38.61 14.83
N GLY A 608 5.19 -38.09 15.53
CA GLY A 608 4.99 -36.87 16.30
C GLY A 608 6.21 -35.99 16.44
N LYS A 609 5.93 -34.72 16.72
CA LYS A 609 6.89 -33.68 17.03
C LYS A 609 6.55 -33.08 18.39
N TRP A 610 7.56 -32.72 19.17
CA TRP A 610 7.43 -32.04 20.46
C TRP A 610 8.24 -30.76 20.42
N ILE A 611 7.65 -29.63 20.77
CA ILE A 611 8.34 -28.36 20.97
C ILE A 611 8.16 -27.94 22.42
N VAL A 612 9.25 -27.61 23.09
CA VAL A 612 9.20 -27.05 24.46
C VAL A 612 9.46 -25.56 24.38
N TYR A 613 8.64 -24.79 25.09
CA TYR A 613 8.74 -23.36 25.23
C TYR A 613 9.00 -23.01 26.70
N ALA A 614 9.89 -22.05 26.94
CA ALA A 614 10.14 -21.50 28.28
C ALA A 614 10.50 -20.01 28.18
N PRO A 615 10.20 -19.20 29.22
CA PRO A 615 10.62 -17.81 29.28
C PRO A 615 12.11 -17.66 29.60
N GLU A 616 12.66 -16.47 29.33
CA GLU A 616 14.05 -16.07 29.66
C GLU A 616 14.45 -16.33 31.12
N SER A 617 13.47 -16.30 32.03
CA SER A 617 13.63 -16.49 33.48
C SER A 617 13.94 -17.92 33.88
N LEU A 618 13.59 -18.92 33.07
CA LEU A 618 13.85 -20.33 33.36
C LEU A 618 15.07 -20.83 32.58
N ARG A 619 15.97 -21.51 33.29
CA ARG A 619 17.03 -22.34 32.69
C ARG A 619 16.60 -23.79 32.81
N THR A 620 16.38 -24.44 31.68
CA THR A 620 16.02 -25.87 31.57
C THR A 620 17.20 -26.67 31.02
N ASN A 621 17.57 -27.78 31.66
CA ASN A 621 18.45 -28.79 31.06
C ASN A 621 17.64 -30.09 30.86
N PRO A 622 17.50 -30.62 29.63
CA PRO A 622 16.66 -31.79 29.38
C PRO A 622 17.39 -33.12 29.57
N THR A 623 16.71 -34.07 30.22
CA THR A 623 16.97 -35.51 30.15
C THR A 623 15.85 -36.13 29.30
N ALA A 624 16.21 -36.80 28.20
CA ALA A 624 15.25 -37.25 27.18
C ALA A 624 15.47 -38.72 26.82
N THR A 625 14.42 -39.53 26.92
CA THR A 625 14.41 -40.96 26.54
C THR A 625 13.41 -41.18 25.41
N GLY A 626 13.80 -41.91 24.36
CA GLY A 626 12.93 -42.21 23.21
C GLY A 626 12.66 -41.02 22.27
N LEU A 627 13.32 -39.88 22.48
CA LEU A 627 13.17 -38.65 21.69
C LEU A 627 14.40 -38.40 20.81
N GLN A 628 14.21 -38.03 19.54
CA GLN A 628 15.30 -37.61 18.65
C GLN A 628 15.32 -36.07 18.53
N PRO A 629 16.41 -35.37 18.91
CA PRO A 629 16.51 -33.93 18.75
C PRO A 629 16.42 -33.49 17.28
N ILE A 630 15.68 -32.41 17.01
CA ILE A 630 15.54 -31.80 15.68
C ILE A 630 15.68 -30.27 15.76
N ALA A 631 15.96 -29.58 14.65
CA ALA A 631 15.98 -28.12 14.68
C ALA A 631 14.55 -27.56 14.79
N LEU A 632 14.40 -26.43 15.50
CA LEU A 632 13.09 -25.79 15.74
C LEU A 632 12.31 -25.49 14.45
N ARG A 633 13.01 -25.10 13.37
CA ARG A 633 12.42 -24.88 12.04
C ARG A 633 11.82 -26.14 11.42
N ASP A 634 12.42 -27.30 11.67
CA ASP A 634 11.96 -28.59 11.13
C ASP A 634 10.77 -29.10 11.96
N ALA A 635 10.76 -28.76 13.26
CA ALA A 635 9.66 -29.05 14.17
C ALA A 635 8.35 -28.38 13.73
N SER A 636 8.42 -27.11 13.32
CA SER A 636 7.25 -26.34 12.89
C SER A 636 6.75 -26.65 11.47
N VAL A 637 7.48 -27.40 10.64
CA VAL A 637 7.00 -27.81 9.31
C VAL A 637 5.72 -28.64 9.44
N GLY A 638 4.68 -28.21 8.70
CA GLY A 638 3.35 -28.82 8.67
C GLY A 638 2.41 -28.39 9.81
N MET A 639 2.87 -27.50 10.70
CA MET A 639 2.14 -27.11 11.90
C MET A 639 1.36 -25.79 11.72
N PRO A 640 0.10 -25.70 12.18
CA PRO A 640 -0.59 -24.42 12.36
C PRO A 640 -0.04 -23.69 13.61
N ILE A 641 1.11 -23.01 13.46
CA ILE A 641 1.76 -22.25 14.55
C ILE A 641 0.88 -21.07 14.97
N SER A 642 0.07 -21.24 16.02
CA SER A 642 -0.90 -20.22 16.46
C SER A 642 -0.84 -19.93 17.97
N GLN A 643 -0.29 -20.84 18.78
CA GLN A 643 -0.31 -20.69 20.25
C GLN A 643 0.86 -19.86 20.81
N ALA A 644 2.02 -19.84 20.15
CA ALA A 644 3.19 -19.07 20.60
C ALA A 644 2.88 -17.58 20.82
N SER A 645 2.01 -16.97 20.01
CA SER A 645 1.58 -15.57 20.16
C SER A 645 0.78 -15.27 21.43
N ARG A 646 0.22 -16.29 22.10
CA ARG A 646 -0.53 -16.14 23.35
C ARG A 646 0.38 -16.05 24.58
N PHE A 647 1.62 -16.54 24.47
CA PHE A 647 2.61 -16.59 25.55
C PHE A 647 3.85 -15.74 25.19
N PRO A 648 3.73 -14.41 25.08
CA PRO A 648 4.76 -13.54 24.47
C PRO A 648 6.12 -13.54 25.19
N ALA A 649 6.17 -13.98 26.45
CA ALA A 649 7.42 -14.15 27.19
C ALA A 649 8.10 -15.52 26.95
N ALA A 650 7.36 -16.53 26.47
CA ALA A 650 7.84 -17.89 26.28
C ALA A 650 8.40 -18.09 24.86
N ARG A 651 9.63 -18.59 24.76
CA ARG A 651 10.29 -18.88 23.47
C ARG A 651 10.55 -20.38 23.31
N PRO A 652 10.56 -20.91 22.07
CA PRO A 652 10.93 -22.29 21.84
C PRO A 652 12.41 -22.52 22.21
N ILE A 653 12.66 -23.52 23.04
CA ILE A 653 13.99 -23.86 23.59
C ILE A 653 14.49 -25.24 23.13
N LEU A 654 13.58 -26.18 22.87
CA LEU A 654 13.90 -27.56 22.50
C LEU A 654 12.89 -28.05 21.45
N ALA A 655 13.31 -28.94 20.55
CA ALA A 655 12.39 -29.74 19.77
C ALA A 655 12.88 -31.17 19.52
N TYR A 656 11.92 -32.09 19.44
CA TYR A 656 12.13 -33.51 19.25
C TYR A 656 11.17 -34.10 18.21
N ALA A 657 11.60 -35.15 17.54
CA ALA A 657 10.76 -36.08 16.78
C ALA A 657 10.62 -37.42 17.53
N TYR A 658 9.48 -38.09 17.36
CA TYR A 658 9.21 -39.42 17.92
C TYR A 658 8.17 -40.19 17.07
N ALA A 659 7.99 -41.47 17.41
CA ALA A 659 7.04 -42.39 16.78
C ALA A 659 6.34 -43.24 17.86
N GLN A 660 5.97 -44.48 17.56
CA GLN A 660 5.22 -45.37 18.47
C GLN A 660 5.98 -45.84 19.74
N GLN A 661 7.30 -45.62 19.86
CA GLN A 661 8.05 -46.01 21.06
C GLN A 661 7.64 -45.22 22.31
N ASP A 662 7.93 -45.74 23.50
CA ASP A 662 7.74 -45.00 24.76
C ASP A 662 8.81 -43.92 24.91
N VAL A 663 8.37 -42.76 25.40
CA VAL A 663 9.21 -41.57 25.53
C VAL A 663 9.00 -40.93 26.90
N ALA A 664 10.06 -40.31 27.41
CA ALA A 664 10.03 -39.51 28.62
C ALA A 664 10.87 -38.24 28.41
N LEU A 665 10.37 -37.12 28.92
CA LEU A 665 11.07 -35.85 28.95
C LEU A 665 11.04 -35.31 30.38
N GLU A 666 12.22 -35.08 30.93
CA GLU A 666 12.44 -34.50 32.25
C GLU A 666 13.28 -33.25 32.07
N LEU A 667 12.88 -32.14 32.69
CA LEU A 667 13.53 -30.84 32.58
C LEU A 667 14.02 -30.41 33.96
N ALA A 668 15.31 -30.55 34.21
CA ALA A 668 15.97 -29.94 35.37
C ALA A 668 15.91 -28.41 35.21
N THR A 669 14.99 -27.77 35.92
CA THR A 669 14.52 -26.40 35.65
C THR A 669 14.77 -25.48 36.84
N GLN A 670 15.39 -24.33 36.57
CA GLN A 670 15.80 -23.36 37.59
C GLN A 670 15.34 -21.95 37.22
N ARG A 671 14.74 -21.19 38.16
CA ARG A 671 14.58 -19.74 37.98
C ARG A 671 15.93 -19.05 38.12
N ARG A 672 16.36 -18.41 37.04
CA ARG A 672 17.62 -17.65 36.95
C ARG A 672 17.52 -16.41 37.83
N LYS A 673 18.63 -16.01 38.46
CA LYS A 673 18.74 -14.70 39.10
C LYS A 673 18.48 -13.59 38.07
N PRO A 674 17.80 -12.49 38.45
CA PRO A 674 17.71 -11.31 37.60
C PRO A 674 19.12 -10.80 37.29
N GLN A 675 19.33 -10.25 36.11
CA GLN A 675 20.50 -9.42 35.83
C GLN A 675 20.02 -7.99 35.59
N ILE A 676 20.37 -7.07 36.47
CA ILE A 676 19.89 -5.69 36.46
C ILE A 676 21.05 -4.77 36.09
N THR A 677 20.93 -4.09 34.96
CA THR A 677 21.84 -3.01 34.60
C THR A 677 21.09 -1.68 34.57
N VAL A 678 21.76 -0.58 34.89
CA VAL A 678 21.14 0.75 34.92
C VAL A 678 22.06 1.78 34.27
N ARG A 679 21.43 2.66 33.48
CA ARG A 679 22.07 3.83 32.86
C ARG A 679 21.39 5.08 33.42
N GLN A 680 22.13 5.90 34.15
CA GLN A 680 21.61 7.10 34.80
C GLN A 680 21.91 8.34 33.95
N LEU A 681 20.97 9.27 33.86
CA LEU A 681 21.15 10.59 33.25
C LEU A 681 20.69 11.66 34.24
N LEU A 682 21.63 12.42 34.79
CA LEU A 682 21.37 13.55 35.68
C LEU A 682 21.44 14.86 34.89
N GLU A 683 20.27 15.37 34.51
CA GLU A 683 20.11 16.68 33.88
C GLU A 683 20.03 17.75 34.98
N THR A 684 20.85 18.79 34.86
CA THR A 684 21.01 19.88 35.84
C THR A 684 20.93 21.21 35.11
N ASP A 685 19.81 21.93 35.21
CA ASP A 685 19.64 23.23 34.57
C ASP A 685 19.85 24.37 35.58
N VAL A 686 20.82 25.24 35.28
CA VAL A 686 21.29 26.30 36.19
C VAL A 686 20.73 27.66 35.75
N THR A 687 19.83 28.21 36.57
CA THR A 687 19.26 29.55 36.41
C THR A 687 19.81 30.52 37.46
N ALA A 688 19.53 31.82 37.33
CA ALA A 688 20.01 32.83 38.26
C ALA A 688 19.41 32.76 39.69
N GLY A 689 18.33 31.99 39.90
CA GLY A 689 17.60 31.87 41.17
C GLY A 689 17.30 30.44 41.65
N ALA A 690 17.53 29.42 40.82
CA ALA A 690 17.36 28.01 41.19
C ALA A 690 18.18 27.09 40.27
N VAL A 691 18.48 25.90 40.76
CA VAL A 691 18.93 24.76 39.94
C VAL A 691 17.80 23.74 39.88
N GLN A 692 17.36 23.40 38.68
CA GLN A 692 16.40 22.34 38.44
C GLN A 692 17.14 21.05 38.09
N TYR A 693 16.72 19.93 38.69
CA TYR A 693 17.32 18.63 38.46
C TYR A 693 16.28 17.65 37.95
N LYS A 694 16.67 16.81 36.98
CA LYS A 694 15.90 15.68 36.46
C LYS A 694 16.83 14.47 36.38
N ALA A 695 16.65 13.50 37.26
CA ALA A 695 17.37 12.23 37.22
C ALA A 695 16.51 11.17 36.53
N ARG A 696 16.99 10.64 35.40
CA ARG A 696 16.41 9.52 34.68
C ARG A 696 17.25 8.27 34.90
N PHE A 697 16.63 7.17 35.30
CA PHE A 697 17.29 5.88 35.47
C PHE A 697 16.70 4.87 34.48
N LEU A 698 17.50 4.49 33.50
CA LEU A 698 17.14 3.58 32.42
C LEU A 698 17.65 2.18 32.80
N PHE A 699 16.79 1.40 33.46
CA PHE A 699 17.07 0.02 33.85
C PHE A 699 16.81 -0.94 32.68
N ASP A 700 17.67 -1.94 32.52
CA ASP A 700 17.42 -3.12 31.67
C ASP A 700 17.54 -4.36 32.57
N ILE A 701 16.41 -5.03 32.81
CA ILE A 701 16.23 -6.15 33.74
C ILE A 701 16.08 -7.44 32.93
N LEU A 702 17.11 -8.28 32.93
CA LEU A 702 17.16 -9.49 32.13
C LEU A 702 16.89 -10.75 32.97
N TYR A 703 16.44 -11.80 32.28
CA TYR A 703 16.13 -13.12 32.81
C TYR A 703 14.89 -13.12 33.73
N SER A 704 15.04 -12.78 35.02
CA SER A 704 13.91 -12.75 35.98
C SER A 704 13.43 -11.33 36.22
N GLY A 705 12.12 -11.17 36.41
CA GLY A 705 11.55 -9.93 36.92
C GLY A 705 11.86 -9.72 38.41
N VAL A 706 11.79 -8.47 38.86
CA VAL A 706 11.92 -8.07 40.27
C VAL A 706 10.73 -7.24 40.73
N LYS A 707 10.32 -7.41 41.99
CA LYS A 707 9.16 -6.71 42.56
C LYS A 707 9.40 -5.20 42.76
N ALA A 708 10.65 -4.81 42.92
CA ALA A 708 11.05 -3.41 43.05
C ALA A 708 12.52 -3.20 42.67
N LEU A 709 12.88 -1.93 42.48
CA LEU A 709 14.25 -1.43 42.30
C LEU A 709 14.61 -0.50 43.47
N ARG A 710 15.89 -0.43 43.85
CA ARG A 710 16.37 0.44 44.95
C ARG A 710 17.25 1.57 44.44
N ILE A 711 17.00 2.78 44.93
CA ILE A 711 17.88 3.95 44.74
C ILE A 711 18.07 4.59 46.12
N ASP A 712 19.32 4.76 46.54
CA ASP A 712 19.65 5.46 47.78
C ASP A 712 19.79 6.95 47.50
N VAL A 713 19.01 7.73 48.26
CA VAL A 713 18.80 9.17 48.06
C VAL A 713 19.47 9.94 49.21
N PRO A 714 20.24 11.02 48.95
CA PRO A 714 20.79 11.85 50.02
C PRO A 714 19.68 12.49 50.87
N THR A 715 19.74 12.29 52.19
CA THR A 715 18.68 12.72 53.13
C THR A 715 18.43 14.23 53.09
N ALA A 716 19.42 15.03 52.68
CA ALA A 716 19.31 16.48 52.53
C ALA A 716 18.36 16.95 51.39
N ILE A 717 18.15 16.14 50.34
CA ILE A 717 17.25 16.47 49.22
C ILE A 717 15.97 15.62 49.19
N ALA A 718 15.91 14.55 49.98
CA ALA A 718 14.83 13.56 49.97
C ALA A 718 13.40 14.13 49.94
N SER A 719 13.09 15.13 50.77
CA SER A 719 11.75 15.74 50.86
C SER A 719 11.37 16.60 49.64
N GLN A 720 12.36 16.97 48.82
CA GLN A 720 12.22 17.82 47.62
C GLN A 720 11.99 16.98 46.37
N ILE A 721 12.40 15.71 46.36
CA ILE A 721 12.23 14.79 45.22
C ILE A 721 10.75 14.51 44.96
N ARG A 722 10.38 14.50 43.68
CA ARG A 722 9.11 13.99 43.18
C ARG A 722 9.36 12.93 42.11
N ASN A 723 8.83 11.74 42.36
CA ASN A 723 8.69 10.71 41.34
C ASN A 723 7.67 11.17 40.28
N THR A 724 8.02 11.04 39.01
CA THR A 724 7.18 11.39 37.85
C THR A 724 7.08 10.22 36.87
N THR A 725 7.21 9.00 37.40
CA THR A 725 7.12 7.73 36.68
C THR A 725 5.69 7.23 36.72
N GLU A 726 5.12 6.89 35.56
CA GLU A 726 3.78 6.33 35.48
C GLU A 726 3.78 4.86 35.92
N GLY A 727 2.76 4.42 36.67
CA GLY A 727 2.62 3.04 37.13
C GLY A 727 3.68 2.54 38.14
N VAL A 728 4.53 3.42 38.69
CA VAL A 728 5.60 3.06 39.65
C VAL A 728 5.49 3.92 40.90
N GLN A 729 5.26 3.28 42.04
CA GLN A 729 5.18 3.92 43.37
C GLN A 729 6.54 3.89 44.08
N ASP A 730 6.86 4.96 44.80
CA ASP A 730 8.08 5.12 45.61
C ASP A 730 7.80 5.11 47.12
N VAL A 731 8.60 4.33 47.87
CA VAL A 731 8.46 4.15 49.33
C VAL A 731 9.85 4.13 49.99
N VAL A 732 10.01 4.82 51.12
CA VAL A 732 11.24 4.77 51.91
C VAL A 732 11.30 3.45 52.68
N ILE A 733 12.39 2.69 52.54
CA ILE A 733 12.55 1.38 53.18
C ILE A 733 12.75 1.54 54.70
N GLN A 734 11.95 0.84 55.50
CA GLN A 734 12.05 0.83 56.96
C GLN A 734 11.97 -0.61 57.50
N PRO A 735 12.89 -1.05 58.39
CA PRO A 735 14.12 -0.37 58.79
C PRO A 735 15.07 -0.15 57.60
N GLN A 736 15.94 0.85 57.68
CA GLN A 736 16.92 1.14 56.64
C GLN A 736 17.94 -0.02 56.52
N PRO A 737 18.27 -0.50 55.31
CA PRO A 737 19.27 -1.56 55.12
C PRO A 737 20.68 -1.16 55.59
N ASP A 738 21.43 -2.15 56.11
CA ASP A 738 22.78 -1.95 56.68
C ASP A 738 23.84 -1.50 55.67
N ASP A 739 23.58 -1.64 54.36
CA ASP A 739 24.48 -1.30 53.26
C ASP A 739 24.26 0.12 52.69
N VAL A 740 23.34 0.91 53.27
CA VAL A 740 23.09 2.30 52.85
C VAL A 740 24.17 3.24 53.42
N PRO A 741 24.84 4.07 52.60
CA PRO A 741 25.86 5.01 53.07
C PRO A 741 25.35 6.06 54.08
N GLU A 742 26.24 6.55 54.94
CA GLU A 742 25.92 7.63 55.88
C GLU A 742 25.44 8.89 55.15
N GLY A 743 24.35 9.49 55.62
CA GLY A 743 23.70 10.65 54.99
C GLY A 743 22.76 10.32 53.82
N TYR A 744 22.51 9.03 53.54
CA TYR A 744 21.53 8.55 52.55
C TYR A 744 20.40 7.77 53.24
N GLN A 745 19.30 7.60 52.51
CA GLN A 745 18.19 6.70 52.85
C GLN A 745 17.73 5.93 51.62
N ALA A 746 17.38 4.65 51.78
CA ALA A 746 17.00 3.77 50.67
C ALA A 746 15.55 3.97 50.24
N TRP A 747 15.32 4.21 48.95
CA TRP A 747 13.99 4.29 48.34
C TRP A 747 13.76 3.06 47.46
N GLN A 748 12.59 2.45 47.64
CA GLN A 748 12.09 1.32 46.86
C GLN A 748 11.07 1.81 45.83
N PHE A 749 11.23 1.37 44.58
CA PHE A 749 10.35 1.72 43.46
C PHE A 749 9.70 0.44 42.90
N SER A 750 8.37 0.33 43.00
CA SER A 750 7.60 -0.87 42.62
C SER A 750 6.42 -0.53 41.72
N GLY A 751 6.14 -1.38 40.74
CA GLY A 751 4.94 -1.32 39.91
C GLY A 751 3.92 -2.41 40.27
N GLU A 752 2.80 -2.45 39.54
CA GLU A 752 1.71 -3.41 39.77
C GLU A 752 2.10 -4.88 39.46
N THR A 753 3.14 -5.09 38.66
CA THR A 753 3.66 -6.40 38.26
C THR A 753 5.18 -6.44 38.37
N GLU A 754 5.80 -7.63 38.33
CA GLU A 754 7.27 -7.76 38.39
C GLU A 754 7.92 -7.00 37.22
N LEU A 755 8.86 -6.11 37.56
CA LEU A 755 9.60 -5.29 36.63
C LEU A 755 10.58 -6.18 35.85
N LEU A 756 10.39 -6.29 34.53
CA LEU A 756 11.18 -7.12 33.61
C LEU A 756 11.39 -6.40 32.28
N GLY A 757 12.57 -6.54 31.68
CA GLY A 757 13.01 -5.82 30.51
C GLY A 757 13.35 -4.36 30.83
N ARG A 758 13.20 -3.47 29.84
CA ARG A 758 13.51 -2.05 29.99
C ARG A 758 12.46 -1.32 30.83
N ARG A 759 12.91 -0.50 31.78
CA ARG A 759 12.09 0.38 32.63
C ARG A 759 12.81 1.72 32.86
N GLU A 760 12.05 2.81 32.92
CA GLU A 760 12.55 4.13 33.29
C GLU A 760 12.02 4.51 34.68
N ILE A 761 12.82 5.18 35.50
CA ILE A 761 12.38 5.92 36.69
C ILE A 761 12.80 7.38 36.53
N ARG A 762 11.88 8.32 36.77
CA ARG A 762 12.06 9.77 36.55
C ARG A 762 11.85 10.56 37.84
N LEU A 763 12.92 11.14 38.38
CA LEU A 763 12.93 11.88 39.65
C LEU A 763 13.30 13.35 39.42
N ASN A 764 12.45 14.28 39.85
CA ASN A 764 12.65 15.73 39.65
C ASN A 764 12.68 16.48 41.00
N TRP A 765 13.53 17.51 41.14
CA TRP A 765 13.53 18.45 42.28
C TRP A 765 14.17 19.80 41.92
N GLU A 766 13.99 20.80 42.80
CA GLU A 766 14.52 22.16 42.65
C GLU A 766 15.34 22.57 43.88
N GLN A 767 16.56 23.04 43.67
CA GLN A 767 17.40 23.64 44.70
C GLN A 767 17.46 25.16 44.53
N LYS A 768 16.85 25.90 45.46
CA LYS A 768 16.79 27.37 45.39
C LYS A 768 18.16 28.01 45.61
N LEU A 769 18.48 28.98 44.77
CA LEU A 769 19.66 29.83 44.91
C LEU A 769 19.23 31.23 45.38
N ALA A 770 19.72 31.67 46.54
CA ALA A 770 19.88 33.12 46.78
C ALA A 770 20.59 33.74 45.56
N GLY A 771 19.91 34.69 44.91
CA GLY A 771 20.09 34.95 43.48
C GLY A 771 21.41 35.62 43.10
N LEU A 772 21.90 35.31 41.90
CA LEU A 772 23.18 35.81 41.39
C LEU A 772 23.07 37.22 40.78
N GLY A 773 23.78 38.18 41.38
CA GLY A 773 24.08 39.47 40.75
C GLY A 773 25.13 39.34 39.63
N VAL A 774 25.20 40.34 38.74
CA VAL A 774 26.23 40.37 37.67
C VAL A 774 27.63 40.40 38.30
N GLY A 775 28.56 39.61 37.74
CA GLY A 775 29.92 39.41 38.27
C GLY A 775 30.01 38.49 39.50
N GLN A 776 28.88 38.11 40.13
CA GLN A 776 28.90 37.21 41.27
C GLN A 776 29.00 35.75 40.84
N SER A 777 29.61 34.94 41.70
CA SER A 777 29.79 33.50 41.51
C SER A 777 29.24 32.75 42.72
N LYS A 778 28.69 31.55 42.51
CA LYS A 778 28.17 30.69 43.57
C LYS A 778 28.43 29.21 43.28
N ASP A 779 28.81 28.49 44.33
CA ASP A 779 29.05 27.06 44.25
C ASP A 779 27.78 26.24 44.49
N VAL A 780 27.63 25.16 43.73
CA VAL A 780 26.56 24.17 43.85
C VAL A 780 27.20 22.78 43.78
N ALA A 781 27.05 21.98 44.83
CA ALA A 781 27.39 20.56 44.80
C ALA A 781 26.22 19.78 44.19
N LEU A 782 26.47 19.01 43.14
CA LEU A 782 25.45 18.18 42.51
C LEU A 782 25.23 16.92 43.36
N PRO A 783 23.97 16.54 43.64
CA PRO A 783 23.68 15.36 44.45
C PRO A 783 23.86 14.07 43.63
N TRP A 784 24.54 13.10 44.22
CA TRP A 784 24.64 11.74 43.71
C TRP A 784 23.44 10.93 44.21
N LEU A 785 22.69 10.30 43.30
CA LEU A 785 21.58 9.39 43.63
C LEU A 785 22.04 7.98 43.22
N ARG A 786 22.20 7.08 44.18
CA ARG A 786 22.92 5.81 44.02
C ARG A 786 21.96 4.68 43.68
N PRO A 787 21.95 4.09 42.46
CA PRO A 787 21.19 2.87 42.22
C PRO A 787 21.85 1.69 42.97
N ALA A 788 21.06 0.91 43.71
CA ALA A 788 21.55 -0.17 44.56
C ALA A 788 20.86 -1.51 44.21
N GLY A 789 21.54 -2.63 44.49
CA GLY A 789 21.07 -3.96 44.11
C GLY A 789 21.12 -4.24 42.60
N VAL A 790 22.08 -3.64 41.89
CA VAL A 790 22.28 -3.77 40.43
C VAL A 790 23.63 -4.43 40.11
N ASP A 791 23.70 -5.23 39.05
CA ASP A 791 24.95 -5.87 38.58
C ASP A 791 25.90 -4.88 37.90
N ARG A 792 25.36 -3.81 37.30
CA ARG A 792 26.15 -2.72 36.71
C ARG A 792 25.37 -1.41 36.70
N ALA A 793 25.96 -0.38 37.29
CA ALA A 793 25.57 1.01 37.09
C ALA A 793 26.61 1.73 36.20
N TRP A 794 26.15 2.70 35.43
CA TRP A 794 26.95 3.79 34.86
C TRP A 794 26.01 4.94 34.49
N GLY A 795 26.53 6.09 34.06
CA GLY A 795 25.67 7.17 33.60
C GLY A 795 26.39 8.42 33.13
N GLN A 796 25.59 9.46 32.91
CA GLN A 796 26.03 10.77 32.47
C GLN A 796 25.40 11.88 33.31
N ILE A 797 26.12 13.01 33.44
CA ILE A 797 25.65 14.27 34.01
C ILE A 797 25.63 15.29 32.87
N VAL A 798 24.54 16.03 32.70
CA VAL A 798 24.44 17.11 31.69
C VAL A 798 24.04 18.40 32.37
N ILE A 799 24.82 19.45 32.15
CA ILE A 799 24.67 20.72 32.84
C ILE A 799 24.24 21.79 31.84
N GLY A 800 22.96 22.15 31.92
CA GLY A 800 22.36 23.30 31.24
C GLY A 800 22.65 24.59 31.97
N LYS A 801 22.64 25.70 31.23
CA LYS A 801 22.76 27.05 31.80
C LYS A 801 21.88 28.04 31.03
N ALA A 802 21.42 29.08 31.71
CA ALA A 802 20.95 30.29 31.03
C ALA A 802 22.09 30.99 30.26
N GLU A 803 21.75 31.81 29.27
CA GLU A 803 22.73 32.50 28.40
C GLU A 803 23.68 33.40 29.20
N THR A 804 23.13 34.20 30.12
CA THR A 804 23.87 35.15 30.99
C THR A 804 24.64 34.50 32.15
N LEU A 805 24.73 33.17 32.19
CA LEU A 805 25.55 32.42 33.15
C LEU A 805 26.73 31.76 32.46
N ASP A 806 27.80 31.52 33.20
CA ASP A 806 28.85 30.53 32.88
C ASP A 806 28.92 29.51 34.02
N VAL A 807 29.28 28.27 33.71
CA VAL A 807 29.28 27.15 34.67
C VAL A 807 30.53 26.31 34.49
N ARG A 808 31.34 26.22 35.55
CA ARG A 808 32.66 25.54 35.52
C ARG A 808 32.78 24.55 36.69
N PRO A 809 33.41 23.38 36.51
CA PRO A 809 33.79 22.50 37.63
C PRO A 809 34.71 23.23 38.62
N LYS A 810 34.46 23.04 39.91
CA LYS A 810 35.27 23.61 40.99
C LYS A 810 36.35 22.63 41.41
N GLY A 811 37.51 22.72 40.75
CA GLY A 811 38.64 21.81 40.96
C GLY A 811 38.57 20.58 40.06
N GLU A 812 39.36 19.56 40.39
CA GLU A 812 39.37 18.28 39.67
C GLU A 812 38.14 17.43 40.03
N SER A 813 37.48 16.86 39.02
CA SER A 813 36.28 16.04 39.16
C SER A 813 36.63 14.59 39.45
N VAL A 814 36.23 14.09 40.62
CA VAL A 814 36.48 12.69 41.03
C VAL A 814 35.41 11.77 40.43
N GLY A 815 35.84 10.66 39.81
CA GLY A 815 34.95 9.64 39.23
C GLY A 815 34.33 9.99 37.87
N LEU A 816 34.72 11.12 37.27
CA LEU A 816 34.08 11.67 36.06
C LEU A 816 35.04 11.83 34.88
N ARG A 817 34.56 11.44 33.70
CA ARG A 817 35.17 11.71 32.38
C ARG A 817 34.37 12.83 31.68
N PRO A 818 34.97 13.95 31.24
CA PRO A 818 34.27 14.94 30.43
C PRO A 818 33.93 14.37 29.03
N ILE A 819 32.77 14.75 28.50
CA ILE A 819 32.26 14.35 27.17
C ILE A 819 31.59 15.54 26.47
N ASP A 820 31.38 15.47 25.15
CA ASP A 820 30.73 16.55 24.39
C ASP A 820 29.19 16.52 24.54
N PRO A 821 28.55 17.55 25.14
CA PRO A 821 27.10 17.62 25.27
C PRO A 821 26.33 17.72 23.95
N GLN A 822 26.98 17.92 22.79
CA GLN A 822 26.33 17.94 21.49
C GLN A 822 26.32 16.58 20.77
N THR A 823 27.26 15.68 21.11
CA THR A 823 27.49 14.45 20.31
C THR A 823 27.60 13.16 21.13
N ASP A 824 28.07 13.21 22.38
CA ASP A 824 28.32 12.01 23.22
C ASP A 824 27.13 11.62 24.14
N LEU A 825 26.01 12.34 24.07
CA LEU A 825 24.88 12.13 24.98
C LEU A 825 24.10 10.84 24.71
N ILE A 826 23.77 10.14 25.80
CA ILE A 826 23.03 8.88 25.81
C ILE A 826 21.68 9.00 25.08
N ASP A 827 21.36 7.97 24.30
CA ASP A 827 20.13 7.80 23.52
C ASP A 827 19.77 9.02 22.62
N SER A 828 20.78 9.77 22.16
CA SER A 828 20.65 10.98 21.34
C SER A 828 19.82 12.11 21.97
N ILE A 829 19.72 12.12 23.31
CA ILE A 829 18.94 13.12 24.05
C ILE A 829 19.61 14.50 23.93
N ARG A 830 18.88 15.47 23.35
CA ARG A 830 19.31 16.88 23.30
C ARG A 830 18.78 17.64 24.52
N VAL A 831 19.68 18.23 25.30
CA VAL A 831 19.34 19.12 26.42
C VAL A 831 19.57 20.58 25.98
N PRO A 832 18.53 21.44 25.96
CA PRO A 832 18.70 22.86 25.66
C PRO A 832 19.68 23.54 26.62
N GLY A 833 20.51 24.45 26.11
CA GLY A 833 21.49 25.20 26.92
C GLY A 833 22.62 24.36 27.53
N ALA A 834 22.78 23.08 27.14
CA ALA A 834 23.83 22.21 27.68
C ALA A 834 25.24 22.74 27.39
N ALA A 835 25.96 23.13 28.44
CA ALA A 835 27.29 23.72 28.36
C ALA A 835 28.41 22.73 28.71
N ARG A 836 28.13 21.73 29.53
CA ARG A 836 29.07 20.66 29.92
C ARG A 836 28.33 19.33 30.08
N ALA A 837 29.02 18.24 29.78
CA ALA A 837 28.58 16.90 30.11
C ALA A 837 29.74 16.05 30.64
N PHE A 838 29.40 15.05 31.45
CA PHE A 838 30.33 14.11 32.07
C PHE A 838 29.76 12.69 32.05
N GLU A 839 30.62 11.69 32.09
CA GLU A 839 30.29 10.27 32.20
C GLU A 839 30.94 9.65 33.43
N PHE A 840 30.25 8.72 34.10
CA PHE A 840 30.73 7.97 35.27
C PHE A 840 30.41 6.48 35.15
N HIS A 841 31.27 5.64 35.74
CA HIS A 841 31.02 4.20 35.95
C HIS A 841 31.14 3.79 37.43
N ASP A 842 31.62 4.71 38.28
CA ASP A 842 31.86 4.53 39.72
C ASP A 842 31.27 5.71 40.51
N ASP A 843 31.44 5.69 41.84
CA ASP A 843 31.12 6.82 42.73
C ASP A 843 31.84 8.12 42.31
N TRP A 844 31.11 9.24 42.22
CA TRP A 844 31.66 10.54 41.85
C TRP A 844 31.27 11.66 42.82
N ASN A 845 31.99 12.78 42.71
CA ASN A 845 31.63 14.05 43.35
C ASN A 845 31.92 15.21 42.39
N LEU A 846 30.93 16.08 42.18
CA LEU A 846 31.04 17.27 41.34
C LEU A 846 30.45 18.49 42.06
N THR A 847 31.27 19.50 42.27
CA THR A 847 30.82 20.86 42.58
C THR A 847 31.05 21.72 41.35
N ILE A 848 30.07 22.52 40.97
CA ILE A 848 30.17 23.56 39.95
C ILE A 848 30.17 24.94 40.60
N THR A 849 30.93 25.87 40.01
CA THR A 849 30.79 27.31 40.25
C THR A 849 30.00 27.89 39.09
N ALA A 850 28.86 28.51 39.39
CA ALA A 850 28.04 29.26 38.43
C ALA A 850 28.30 30.76 38.61
N THR A 851 28.60 31.47 37.52
CA THR A 851 28.96 32.89 37.50
C THR A 851 28.06 33.65 36.54
N ARG A 852 27.56 34.84 36.92
CA ARG A 852 26.70 35.64 36.03
C ARG A 852 27.47 36.75 35.32
N TYR A 853 27.21 36.90 34.03
CA TYR A 853 27.80 37.92 33.16
C TYR A 853 26.72 38.78 32.49
N GLU A 854 27.18 39.85 31.84
CA GLU A 854 26.39 40.76 31.00
C GLU A 854 26.67 40.44 29.52
N LEU A 855 25.69 40.66 28.64
CA LEU A 855 25.79 40.28 27.22
C LEU A 855 26.16 41.51 26.36
N GLU A 856 26.98 41.30 25.33
CA GLU A 856 27.37 42.32 24.35
C GLU A 856 26.87 41.92 22.95
N ASP A 857 26.45 42.91 22.16
CA ASP A 857 25.57 42.71 21.00
C ASP A 857 26.34 42.47 19.67
N VAL A 858 25.74 41.71 18.74
CA VAL A 858 26.44 41.14 17.57
C VAL A 858 25.99 41.75 16.24
N LYS A 859 26.93 41.99 15.31
CA LYS A 859 26.63 42.57 13.98
C LYS A 859 25.75 41.65 13.12
N HIS A 860 24.50 42.06 12.87
CA HIS A 860 23.48 41.30 12.15
C HIS A 860 23.49 41.42 10.60
N THR A 861 24.43 42.18 10.02
CA THR A 861 24.48 42.44 8.56
C THR A 861 25.93 42.48 8.07
N SER A 862 26.20 41.89 6.90
CA SER A 862 27.54 41.84 6.29
C SER A 862 27.50 42.15 4.80
N ILE A 863 28.56 42.81 4.30
CA ILE A 863 28.74 43.18 2.90
C ILE A 863 30.03 42.51 2.40
N GLU A 864 29.87 41.44 1.61
CA GLU A 864 30.97 40.61 1.10
C GLU A 864 31.74 41.31 -0.01
N ARG A 865 31.04 41.98 -0.93
CA ARG A 865 31.61 42.64 -2.12
C ARG A 865 30.76 43.85 -2.48
N ALA A 866 31.39 44.96 -2.89
CA ALA A 866 30.66 46.12 -3.37
C ALA A 866 31.37 46.84 -4.52
N VAL A 867 30.59 47.37 -5.46
CA VAL A 867 31.04 48.21 -6.59
C VAL A 867 30.10 49.40 -6.72
N LEU A 868 30.65 50.61 -6.67
CA LEU A 868 29.91 51.83 -6.92
C LEU A 868 30.35 52.45 -8.24
N ARG A 869 29.41 52.72 -9.13
CA ARG A 869 29.65 53.39 -10.41
C ARG A 869 29.12 54.81 -10.36
N MET A 870 30.01 55.79 -10.45
CA MET A 870 29.69 57.22 -10.38
C MET A 870 30.03 57.91 -11.69
N VAL A 871 29.03 58.51 -12.34
CA VAL A 871 29.16 59.16 -13.65
C VAL A 871 28.95 60.66 -13.47
N VAL A 872 30.03 61.43 -13.60
CA VAL A 872 30.05 62.88 -13.36
C VAL A 872 29.64 63.63 -14.62
N GLY A 873 28.47 64.27 -14.59
CA GLY A 873 27.90 65.01 -15.72
C GLY A 873 28.46 66.42 -15.87
N ALA A 874 28.40 66.93 -17.10
CA ALA A 874 28.70 68.34 -17.42
C ALA A 874 27.63 69.32 -16.88
N ASP A 875 26.45 68.79 -16.52
CA ASP A 875 25.32 69.48 -15.88
C ASP A 875 25.50 69.68 -14.37
N ARG A 876 26.63 69.25 -13.80
CA ARG A 876 26.91 69.21 -12.34
C ARG A 876 26.00 68.27 -11.55
N GLN A 877 25.45 67.23 -12.19
CA GLN A 877 24.95 66.05 -11.48
C GLN A 877 26.01 64.96 -11.45
N THR A 878 25.86 64.01 -10.54
CA THR A 878 26.58 62.74 -10.59
C THR A 878 25.59 61.60 -10.39
N SER A 879 25.44 60.78 -11.43
CA SER A 879 24.62 59.57 -11.39
C SER A 879 25.40 58.46 -10.70
N VAL A 880 24.83 57.87 -9.67
CA VAL A 880 25.43 56.81 -8.86
C VAL A 880 24.59 55.53 -8.99
N GLN A 881 25.27 54.40 -9.20
CA GLN A 881 24.73 53.06 -9.08
C GLN A 881 25.62 52.28 -8.11
N ALA A 882 25.09 51.96 -6.93
CA ALA A 882 25.78 51.21 -5.91
C ALA A 882 25.28 49.76 -5.89
N LEU A 883 26.20 48.82 -6.08
CA LEU A 883 25.96 47.37 -6.07
C LEU A 883 26.63 46.78 -4.84
N TYR A 884 25.85 46.08 -4.00
CA TYR A 884 26.30 45.46 -2.77
C TYR A 884 25.85 44.00 -2.71
N ARG A 885 26.81 43.07 -2.63
CA ARG A 885 26.57 41.67 -2.27
C ARG A 885 26.56 41.55 -0.75
N MET A 886 25.43 41.19 -0.17
CA MET A 886 25.24 41.23 1.28
C MET A 886 24.42 40.06 1.84
N ARG A 887 24.52 39.85 3.15
CA ARG A 887 23.62 39.00 3.96
C ARG A 887 23.10 39.80 5.14
N SER A 888 21.86 39.55 5.56
CA SER A 888 21.23 40.29 6.66
C SER A 888 20.24 39.42 7.41
N ALA A 889 20.40 39.33 8.74
CA ALA A 889 19.36 38.78 9.61
C ALA A 889 18.21 39.77 9.89
N ARG A 890 18.32 41.01 9.41
CA ARG A 890 17.30 42.06 9.55
C ARG A 890 16.38 42.08 8.33
N GLN A 891 15.07 41.96 8.58
CA GLN A 891 13.99 42.06 7.57
C GLN A 891 13.82 43.47 6.96
N ARG A 892 14.44 44.49 7.55
CA ARG A 892 14.41 45.88 7.09
C ARG A 892 15.77 46.51 7.33
N LEU A 893 16.40 47.04 6.27
CA LEU A 893 17.74 47.63 6.32
C LEU A 893 17.66 49.14 6.04
N GLU A 894 18.11 49.93 7.01
CA GLU A 894 18.20 51.39 6.90
C GLU A 894 19.39 51.80 6.02
N VAL A 895 19.18 52.76 5.12
CA VAL A 895 20.23 53.39 4.30
C VAL A 895 20.04 54.91 4.31
N LYS A 896 21.13 55.65 4.54
CA LYS A 896 21.16 57.11 4.48
C LYS A 896 21.89 57.57 3.22
N LEU A 897 21.27 58.46 2.46
CA LEU A 897 21.86 59.01 1.23
C LEU A 897 22.73 60.25 1.53
N PRO A 898 23.72 60.58 0.69
CA PRO A 898 24.57 61.74 0.90
C PRO A 898 23.81 63.07 1.02
N ALA A 899 24.33 64.01 1.81
CA ALA A 899 23.70 65.33 2.03
C ALA A 899 23.50 66.18 0.75
N ALA A 900 24.18 65.83 -0.35
CA ALA A 900 24.00 66.46 -1.67
C ALA A 900 22.87 65.84 -2.53
N PHE A 901 22.07 64.93 -1.95
CA PHE A 901 20.92 64.30 -2.58
C PHE A 901 19.65 65.16 -2.49
N ASP A 902 18.93 65.32 -3.60
CA ASP A 902 17.60 65.97 -3.64
C ASP A 902 16.50 64.89 -3.76
N PRO A 903 15.70 64.61 -2.70
CA PRO A 903 14.65 63.60 -2.74
C PRO A 903 13.54 63.82 -3.78
N SER A 904 13.44 65.03 -4.36
CA SER A 904 12.46 65.37 -5.40
C SER A 904 12.93 65.08 -6.83
N LYS A 905 14.24 64.89 -7.04
CA LYS A 905 14.84 64.72 -8.38
C LYS A 905 15.88 63.61 -8.50
N GLY A 906 16.50 63.21 -7.38
CA GLY A 906 17.64 62.30 -7.38
C GLY A 906 17.30 60.82 -7.57
N PHE A 907 16.02 60.42 -7.55
CA PHE A 907 15.63 59.04 -7.84
C PHE A 907 15.09 58.89 -9.27
N ASN A 908 15.66 57.96 -10.02
CA ASN A 908 15.10 57.48 -11.27
C ASN A 908 13.91 56.54 -11.03
N GLN A 909 13.21 56.14 -12.10
CA GLN A 909 12.19 55.08 -12.02
C GLN A 909 12.82 53.78 -11.52
N ASN A 910 12.20 53.17 -10.49
CA ASN A 910 12.69 51.98 -9.78
C ASN A 910 14.14 52.11 -9.29
N PRO A 911 14.41 52.97 -8.28
CA PRO A 911 15.76 53.27 -7.81
C PRO A 911 16.39 52.14 -6.99
N LEU A 912 15.59 51.21 -6.46
CA LEU A 912 16.02 50.04 -5.72
C LEU A 912 15.72 48.77 -6.53
N ARG A 913 16.69 47.87 -6.63
CA ARG A 913 16.52 46.51 -7.14
C ARG A 913 17.21 45.52 -6.19
N ILE A 914 16.68 44.31 -6.10
CA ILE A 914 17.30 43.16 -5.42
C ILE A 914 17.38 42.02 -6.42
N ASP A 915 18.55 41.44 -6.60
CA ASP A 915 18.87 40.42 -7.61
C ASP A 915 18.39 40.81 -9.03
N GLY A 916 18.48 42.10 -9.35
CA GLY A 916 18.03 42.68 -10.62
C GLY A 916 16.51 42.84 -10.79
N ARG A 917 15.70 42.50 -9.77
CA ARG A 917 14.24 42.75 -9.74
C ARG A 917 13.94 44.10 -9.06
N PRO A 918 13.05 44.95 -9.58
CA PRO A 918 12.69 46.21 -8.93
C PRO A 918 11.92 45.97 -7.63
N VAL A 919 12.29 46.68 -6.57
CA VAL A 919 11.70 46.59 -5.21
C VAL A 919 11.35 48.01 -4.75
N PRO A 920 10.20 48.26 -4.11
CA PRO A 920 9.88 49.58 -3.58
C PRO A 920 10.85 49.98 -2.46
N LEU A 921 11.51 51.13 -2.61
CA LEU A 921 12.29 51.74 -1.53
C LEU A 921 11.34 52.45 -0.57
N GLU A 922 11.26 51.98 0.66
CA GLU A 922 10.45 52.61 1.70
C GLU A 922 11.09 53.94 2.15
N ARG A 923 10.25 54.88 2.57
CA ARG A 923 10.66 56.20 3.08
C ARG A 923 10.15 56.34 4.51
N GLY A 924 11.04 56.69 5.42
CA GLY A 924 10.68 57.03 6.81
C GLY A 924 10.48 58.53 6.97
N ASP A 925 10.95 59.05 8.10
CA ASP A 925 11.04 60.49 8.35
C ASP A 925 12.09 61.18 7.45
N ALA A 926 12.22 62.50 7.58
CA ALA A 926 12.95 63.36 6.65
C ALA A 926 14.45 63.02 6.52
N GLY A 927 14.78 62.17 5.52
CA GLY A 927 16.14 61.74 5.18
C GLY A 927 16.39 60.24 5.35
N GLU A 928 15.42 59.48 5.88
CA GLU A 928 15.56 58.05 6.12
C GLU A 928 14.93 57.20 5.00
N TYR A 929 15.70 56.22 4.51
CA TYR A 929 15.26 55.25 3.53
C TYR A 929 15.44 53.83 4.07
N TYR A 930 14.49 52.97 3.77
CA TYR A 930 14.47 51.59 4.26
C TYR A 930 14.32 50.62 3.09
N ILE A 931 15.18 49.60 3.08
CA ILE A 931 15.19 48.52 2.11
C ILE A 931 14.43 47.35 2.75
N PRO A 932 13.28 46.92 2.21
CA PRO A 932 12.59 45.73 2.69
C PRO A 932 13.35 44.47 2.24
N LEU A 933 13.59 43.56 3.19
CA LEU A 933 14.31 42.29 3.02
C LEU A 933 13.46 41.09 3.51
N ALA A 934 12.14 41.25 3.61
CA ALA A 934 11.24 40.21 4.14
C ALA A 934 11.27 38.90 3.33
N ASP A 935 11.51 38.99 2.02
CA ASP A 935 11.59 37.84 1.10
C ASP A 935 12.99 37.18 1.04
N GLN A 936 13.95 37.61 1.89
CA GLN A 936 15.35 37.19 1.84
C GLN A 936 15.75 36.29 3.01
N SER A 937 16.46 35.20 2.72
CA SER A 937 16.97 34.28 3.76
C SER A 937 18.21 34.86 4.45
N PRO A 938 18.28 34.90 5.80
CA PRO A 938 19.43 35.42 6.56
C PRO A 938 20.79 34.81 6.20
N GLU A 939 20.81 33.54 5.78
CA GLU A 939 22.04 32.82 5.45
C GLU A 939 22.47 32.99 3.98
N GLN A 940 21.58 33.48 3.11
CA GLN A 940 21.82 33.59 1.67
C GLN A 940 22.36 34.97 1.29
N ALA A 941 23.29 35.02 0.34
CA ALA A 941 23.79 36.27 -0.23
C ALA A 941 22.91 36.72 -1.40
N PHE A 942 22.52 38.00 -1.38
CA PHE A 942 21.76 38.67 -2.44
C PHE A 942 22.51 39.91 -2.93
N VAL A 943 22.18 40.39 -4.13
CA VAL A 943 22.73 41.63 -4.72
C VAL A 943 21.71 42.76 -4.56
N LEU A 944 22.00 43.67 -3.65
CA LEU A 944 21.34 44.96 -3.55
C LEU A 944 21.87 45.91 -4.62
N GLU A 945 20.98 46.56 -5.36
CA GLU A 945 21.30 47.61 -6.33
C GLU A 945 20.52 48.89 -6.00
N LEU A 946 21.24 49.98 -5.77
CA LEU A 946 20.68 51.30 -5.44
C LEU A 946 21.15 52.34 -6.45
N ARG A 947 20.22 52.99 -7.16
CA ARG A 947 20.45 54.00 -8.21
C ARG A 947 19.90 55.36 -7.80
N TYR A 948 20.76 56.35 -7.76
CA TYR A 948 20.41 57.72 -7.38
C TYR A 948 21.31 58.75 -8.08
N ALA A 949 20.94 60.03 -8.05
CA ALA A 949 21.74 61.14 -8.54
C ALA A 949 21.90 62.21 -7.45
N VAL A 950 23.10 62.78 -7.36
CA VAL A 950 23.44 63.86 -6.42
C VAL A 950 23.91 65.11 -7.17
N ALA A 951 23.65 66.28 -6.58
CA ALA A 951 24.30 67.50 -7.01
C ALA A 951 25.81 67.40 -6.73
N SER A 952 26.63 67.79 -7.70
CA SER A 952 28.06 67.51 -7.69
C SER A 952 28.88 68.76 -7.96
N ASP A 953 29.86 69.03 -7.09
CA ASP A 953 30.90 70.02 -7.33
C ASP A 953 32.05 69.48 -8.21
N GLN A 954 31.89 68.25 -8.73
CA GLN A 954 32.85 67.47 -9.50
C GLN A 954 34.15 67.11 -8.74
N ARG A 955 34.19 67.34 -7.41
CA ARG A 955 35.38 67.15 -6.57
C ARG A 955 35.12 66.23 -5.39
N HIS A 956 33.93 66.23 -4.82
CA HIS A 956 33.54 65.40 -3.69
C HIS A 956 32.53 64.33 -4.13
N LEU A 957 32.89 63.06 -3.95
CA LEU A 957 32.13 61.90 -4.40
C LEU A 957 31.75 61.02 -3.20
N PRO A 958 30.62 61.30 -2.52
CA PRO A 958 30.17 60.61 -1.32
C PRO A 958 29.38 59.32 -1.63
N LEU A 959 29.49 58.35 -0.71
CA LEU A 959 28.84 57.04 -0.77
C LEU A 959 27.56 57.04 0.10
N PRO A 960 26.61 56.11 -0.13
CA PRO A 960 25.49 55.94 0.79
C PRO A 960 25.94 55.19 2.04
N GLU A 961 25.37 55.55 3.18
CA GLU A 961 25.76 55.08 4.51
C GLU A 961 24.77 54.03 5.03
N PHE A 962 25.26 53.05 5.78
CA PHE A 962 24.42 52.05 6.47
C PHE A 962 24.59 52.20 7.99
N PRO A 963 23.72 52.95 8.68
CA PRO A 963 23.93 53.37 10.09
C PRO A 963 24.01 52.24 11.12
N ASN A 964 23.63 51.03 10.72
CA ASN A 964 23.70 49.81 11.54
C ASN A 964 25.05 49.07 11.41
N ASP A 965 26.07 49.80 10.96
CA ASP A 965 27.50 49.45 10.83
C ASP A 965 27.79 48.00 10.37
N PRO A 966 27.36 47.61 9.15
CA PRO A 966 27.55 46.27 8.63
C PRO A 966 29.04 45.89 8.50
N ALA A 967 29.34 44.60 8.58
CA ALA A 967 30.70 44.11 8.37
C ALA A 967 31.08 44.13 6.88
N VAL A 968 31.81 45.16 6.43
CA VAL A 968 32.21 45.36 5.02
C VAL A 968 33.60 44.76 4.75
N GLN A 969 33.72 43.89 3.73
CA GLN A 969 35.02 43.28 3.36
C GLN A 969 35.80 44.12 2.33
N LYS A 970 35.29 44.27 1.10
CA LYS A 970 35.96 45.07 0.05
C LYS A 970 34.99 45.86 -0.82
N VAL A 971 35.34 47.11 -1.11
CA VAL A 971 34.60 48.04 -1.96
C VAL A 971 35.49 48.53 -3.09
N TYR A 972 34.94 48.57 -4.31
CA TYR A 972 35.49 49.27 -5.46
C TYR A 972 34.62 50.48 -5.85
N LEU A 973 35.25 51.50 -6.41
CA LEU A 973 34.61 52.73 -6.85
C LEU A 973 35.10 53.08 -8.27
N CYS A 974 34.19 52.98 -9.24
CA CYS A 974 34.39 53.30 -10.65
C CYS A 974 33.88 54.72 -10.93
N VAL A 975 34.78 55.67 -11.17
CA VAL A 975 34.43 57.07 -11.46
C VAL A 975 34.63 57.36 -12.93
N TYR A 976 33.57 57.80 -13.61
CA TYR A 976 33.60 58.30 -14.97
C TYR A 976 33.61 59.83 -14.96
N LEU A 977 34.68 60.42 -15.49
CA LEU A 977 34.84 61.88 -15.58
C LEU A 977 34.72 62.38 -17.02
N PRO A 978 34.31 63.64 -17.24
CA PRO A 978 34.30 64.26 -18.58
C PRO A 978 35.67 64.21 -19.26
N LYS A 979 35.70 63.96 -20.58
CA LYS A 979 36.95 63.73 -21.35
C LYS A 979 37.80 64.99 -21.52
N ASP A 980 37.19 66.16 -21.32
CA ASP A 980 37.82 67.48 -21.26
C ASP A 980 38.46 67.78 -19.90
N GLN A 981 38.39 66.87 -18.92
CA GLN A 981 39.04 67.02 -17.61
C GLN A 981 40.20 66.03 -17.39
N ALA A 982 41.36 66.57 -17.05
CA ALA A 982 42.55 65.84 -16.63
C ALA A 982 42.59 65.74 -15.10
N VAL A 983 42.64 64.52 -14.56
CA VAL A 983 42.82 64.30 -13.11
C VAL A 983 44.27 64.56 -12.74
N VAL A 984 44.50 65.51 -11.84
CA VAL A 984 45.82 65.92 -11.37
C VAL A 984 46.11 65.46 -9.93
N GLY A 985 45.09 65.08 -9.16
CA GLY A 985 45.25 64.50 -7.82
C GLY A 985 43.97 63.83 -7.29
N THR A 986 44.14 62.99 -6.28
CA THR A 986 43.07 62.21 -5.62
C THR A 986 43.36 62.08 -4.12
N GLY A 987 42.33 61.98 -3.28
CA GLY A 987 42.50 61.78 -1.84
C GLY A 987 41.23 61.30 -1.13
N GLY A 988 41.36 60.90 0.13
CA GLY A 988 40.36 60.15 0.89
C GLY A 988 40.87 58.75 1.26
N PRO A 989 40.06 57.90 1.90
CA PRO A 989 40.45 56.56 2.35
C PRO A 989 40.40 55.52 1.21
N TRP A 990 41.00 55.85 0.07
CA TRP A 990 40.88 55.11 -1.20
C TRP A 990 42.26 54.88 -1.84
N ASP A 991 42.59 53.63 -2.09
CA ASP A 991 43.73 53.28 -2.93
C ASP A 991 43.39 53.53 -4.41
N ASN A 992 44.33 54.14 -5.13
CA ASN A 992 44.16 54.57 -6.52
C ASN A 992 44.97 53.66 -7.47
N ASP A 993 44.27 52.89 -8.31
CA ASP A 993 44.88 51.93 -9.24
C ASP A 993 45.81 52.61 -10.27
N LEU A 994 45.69 53.94 -10.50
CA LEU A 994 46.60 54.69 -11.38
C LEU A 994 48.05 54.68 -10.89
N GLU A 995 48.29 54.83 -9.58
CA GLU A 995 49.66 54.88 -9.07
C GLU A 995 50.32 53.50 -9.10
N GLU A 996 49.57 52.45 -8.75
CA GLU A 996 50.00 51.07 -8.90
C GLU A 996 50.26 50.72 -10.36
N ARG A 997 49.37 51.11 -11.28
CA ARG A 997 49.57 50.95 -12.72
C ARG A 997 50.87 51.61 -13.18
N TRP A 998 51.12 52.87 -12.82
CA TRP A 998 52.36 53.57 -13.21
C TRP A 998 53.61 52.89 -12.63
N ARG A 999 53.63 52.59 -11.32
CA ARG A 999 54.75 51.91 -10.65
C ARG A 999 55.01 50.50 -11.21
N ARG A 1000 53.97 49.70 -11.45
CA ARG A 1000 54.07 48.33 -12.00
C ARG A 1000 54.43 48.30 -13.48
N GLN A 1001 53.95 49.27 -14.28
CA GLN A 1001 54.29 49.41 -15.70
C GLN A 1001 55.74 49.87 -15.90
N LEU A 1002 56.27 50.75 -15.03
CA LEU A 1002 57.71 51.05 -14.95
C LEU A 1002 58.55 49.82 -14.56
N ALA A 1003 58.01 48.94 -13.71
CA ALA A 1003 58.63 47.66 -13.34
C ALA A 1003 58.46 46.55 -14.40
N GLY A 1004 57.91 46.84 -15.58
CA GLY A 1004 57.80 45.92 -16.71
C GLY A 1004 56.65 44.90 -16.62
N TYR A 1005 55.79 44.96 -15.60
CA TYR A 1005 54.64 44.07 -15.48
C TYR A 1005 53.45 44.55 -16.32
N ARG A 1006 52.79 43.63 -17.01
CA ARG A 1006 51.48 43.90 -17.65
C ARG A 1006 50.40 43.93 -16.56
N TYR A 1007 49.91 45.13 -16.26
CA TYR A 1007 48.77 45.32 -15.36
C TYR A 1007 47.48 45.42 -16.17
N ASN A 1008 46.66 44.38 -16.13
CA ASN A 1008 45.27 44.48 -16.55
C ASN A 1008 44.51 45.18 -15.42
N ASN A 1009 44.06 46.42 -15.67
CA ASN A 1009 43.12 47.09 -14.78
C ASN A 1009 41.76 46.38 -14.90
N PRO A 1010 41.06 46.05 -13.80
CA PRO A 1010 39.72 45.50 -13.88
C PRO A 1010 38.82 46.42 -14.71
N ASN A 1011 38.12 45.85 -15.69
CA ASN A 1011 37.10 46.57 -16.43
C ASN A 1011 35.86 46.74 -15.54
N ASP A 1012 35.08 47.79 -15.79
CA ASP A 1012 33.87 48.07 -15.00
C ASP A 1012 32.85 46.91 -15.03
N ASN A 1013 32.70 46.26 -16.18
CA ASN A 1013 31.90 45.04 -16.31
C ASN A 1013 32.47 43.87 -15.48
N GLU A 1014 33.80 43.66 -15.47
CA GLU A 1014 34.44 42.59 -14.69
C GLU A 1014 34.26 42.81 -13.17
N LEU A 1015 34.16 44.07 -12.74
CA LEU A 1015 33.86 44.43 -11.36
C LEU A 1015 32.37 44.20 -11.03
N VAL A 1016 31.44 44.53 -11.93
CA VAL A 1016 30.01 44.17 -11.76
C VAL A 1016 29.85 42.65 -11.66
N ASP A 1017 30.47 41.90 -12.58
CA ASP A 1017 30.46 40.43 -12.59
C ASP A 1017 31.07 39.86 -11.29
N TRP A 1018 32.11 40.50 -10.74
CA TRP A 1018 32.69 40.14 -9.45
C TRP A 1018 31.73 40.33 -8.25
N VAL A 1019 30.78 41.26 -8.30
CA VAL A 1019 29.75 41.39 -7.25
C VAL A 1019 28.64 40.35 -7.42
N THR A 1020 28.18 40.13 -8.66
CA THR A 1020 27.06 39.24 -8.99
C THR A 1020 27.42 37.74 -9.07
N ASP A 1021 28.70 37.40 -9.16
CA ASP A 1021 29.31 36.06 -9.15
C ASP A 1021 28.51 34.99 -8.37
N GLY A 1022 27.85 34.08 -9.08
CA GLY A 1022 27.09 32.97 -8.48
C GLY A 1022 25.70 33.32 -7.94
N ILE A 1023 25.18 34.54 -8.16
CA ILE A 1023 23.82 34.96 -7.79
C ILE A 1023 22.96 35.11 -9.06
N ALA A 1024 21.72 34.63 -9.02
CA ALA A 1024 20.83 34.53 -10.18
C ALA A 1024 20.11 35.86 -10.50
N MET A 1025 20.82 36.77 -11.17
CA MET A 1025 20.31 38.09 -11.54
C MET A 1025 19.17 38.02 -12.58
N ALA A 1026 18.03 38.65 -12.27
CA ALA A 1026 16.88 38.76 -13.18
C ALA A 1026 17.05 39.80 -14.31
N SER A 1027 17.96 40.77 -14.12
CA SER A 1027 18.42 41.70 -15.15
C SER A 1027 19.89 42.03 -14.91
N SER A 1028 20.65 42.34 -15.97
CA SER A 1028 22.06 42.73 -15.81
C SER A 1028 22.16 44.17 -15.29
N PRO A 1029 22.93 44.47 -14.24
CA PRO A 1029 23.18 45.85 -13.82
C PRO A 1029 23.84 46.71 -14.91
N THR A 1030 24.48 46.11 -15.93
CA THR A 1030 25.14 46.80 -17.05
C THR A 1030 24.22 47.25 -18.17
N SER A 1031 22.99 46.73 -18.32
CA SER A 1031 22.15 47.04 -19.50
C SER A 1031 21.57 48.45 -19.49
N ASP A 1032 21.30 48.98 -18.29
CA ASP A 1032 20.40 50.13 -18.11
C ASP A 1032 21.12 51.42 -17.64
N PHE A 1033 22.41 51.34 -17.28
CA PHE A 1033 23.15 52.45 -16.66
C PHE A 1033 24.18 53.04 -17.62
N GLN A 1034 24.05 54.34 -17.91
CA GLN A 1034 24.81 55.02 -18.96
C GLN A 1034 26.18 55.51 -18.46
N THR A 1035 27.22 54.70 -18.61
CA THR A 1035 28.60 55.03 -18.24
C THR A 1035 29.30 55.89 -19.31
N GLN A 1036 29.20 57.22 -19.20
CA GLN A 1036 29.82 58.17 -20.11
C GLN A 1036 31.01 58.91 -19.46
N GLY A 1037 32.18 58.85 -20.07
CA GLY A 1037 33.39 59.56 -19.61
C GLY A 1037 34.68 58.80 -19.87
N LEU A 1038 35.71 59.12 -19.08
CA LEU A 1038 36.92 58.33 -18.90
C LEU A 1038 36.87 57.67 -17.52
N LEU A 1039 37.04 56.34 -17.47
CA LEU A 1039 36.98 55.53 -16.25
C LEU A 1039 38.26 55.64 -15.42
N TYR A 1040 38.08 55.84 -14.12
CA TYR A 1040 39.09 55.75 -13.07
C TYR A 1040 38.61 54.78 -11.98
N THR A 1041 39.46 53.85 -11.55
CA THR A 1041 39.13 52.82 -10.57
C THR A 1041 39.86 53.06 -9.25
N PHE A 1042 39.13 52.91 -8.14
CA PHE A 1042 39.63 53.02 -6.77
C PHE A 1042 39.15 51.82 -5.96
N SER A 1043 39.85 51.45 -4.88
CA SER A 1043 39.35 50.43 -3.95
C SER A 1043 39.72 50.71 -2.50
N THR A 1044 38.99 50.08 -1.57
CA THR A 1044 39.27 50.15 -0.13
C THR A 1044 38.69 48.94 0.60
N ALA A 1045 39.22 48.65 1.80
CA ALA A 1045 38.77 47.55 2.67
C ALA A 1045 38.19 48.15 3.96
N GLY A 1046 36.86 48.19 4.04
CA GLY A 1046 36.13 48.88 5.11
C GLY A 1046 36.20 50.41 5.00
N PRO A 1047 35.44 51.05 4.09
CA PRO A 1047 35.35 52.51 4.06
C PRO A 1047 34.77 53.04 5.40
N PRO A 1048 35.29 54.13 5.96
CA PRO A 1048 34.70 54.77 7.14
C PRO A 1048 33.32 55.35 6.80
N GLN A 1049 32.38 55.27 7.74
CA GLN A 1049 31.00 55.78 7.59
C GLN A 1049 30.97 57.32 7.42
N GLY A 1050 29.86 57.85 6.91
CA GLY A 1050 29.62 59.30 6.77
C GLY A 1050 30.51 60.02 5.76
N GLU A 1051 30.69 61.33 5.91
CA GLU A 1051 31.47 62.17 4.98
C GLU A 1051 32.96 61.77 4.86
N ALA A 1052 33.48 61.01 5.84
CA ALA A 1052 34.83 60.46 5.78
C ALA A 1052 34.99 59.44 4.64
N SER A 1053 33.90 58.81 4.17
CA SER A 1053 33.89 57.90 3.02
C SER A 1053 34.26 58.57 1.69
N ALA A 1054 34.03 59.88 1.55
CA ALA A 1054 33.97 60.53 0.24
C ALA A 1054 35.34 60.57 -0.46
N LEU A 1055 35.39 60.06 -1.70
CA LEU A 1055 36.54 60.26 -2.58
C LEU A 1055 36.62 61.73 -2.98
N ARG A 1056 37.83 62.30 -2.92
CA ARG A 1056 38.14 63.67 -3.34
C ARG A 1056 38.98 63.64 -4.60
N VAL A 1057 38.52 64.31 -5.65
CA VAL A 1057 39.20 64.40 -6.95
C VAL A 1057 39.58 65.85 -7.22
N THR A 1058 40.81 66.08 -7.67
CA THR A 1058 41.23 67.36 -8.23
C THR A 1058 41.50 67.22 -9.73
N SER A 1059 40.73 67.96 -10.52
CA SER A 1059 40.83 68.02 -11.97
C SER A 1059 41.11 69.45 -12.46
N ILE A 1060 41.63 69.53 -13.69
CA ILE A 1060 41.81 70.76 -14.47
C ILE A 1060 41.28 70.49 -15.89
N SER A 1061 40.87 71.51 -16.66
CA SER A 1061 40.54 71.28 -18.06
C SER A 1061 41.80 70.88 -18.85
N LYS A 1062 41.64 69.86 -19.70
CA LYS A 1062 42.72 69.27 -20.47
C LYS A 1062 43.35 70.30 -21.42
N ASP A 1063 42.54 71.10 -22.11
CA ASP A 1063 43.01 72.15 -23.02
C ASP A 1063 43.91 73.19 -22.32
N MET A 1064 43.60 73.56 -21.07
CA MET A 1064 44.44 74.48 -20.30
C MET A 1064 45.75 73.83 -19.85
N LEU A 1065 45.70 72.54 -19.47
CA LEU A 1065 46.90 71.78 -19.09
C LEU A 1065 47.82 71.57 -20.30
N ASP A 1066 47.28 71.13 -21.43
CA ASP A 1066 48.00 70.90 -22.68
C ASP A 1066 48.62 72.20 -23.22
N ALA A 1067 47.88 73.32 -23.17
CA ALA A 1067 48.42 74.64 -23.52
C ALA A 1067 49.54 75.10 -22.57
N ALA A 1068 49.41 74.85 -21.26
CA ALA A 1068 50.44 75.16 -20.28
C ALA A 1068 51.72 74.32 -20.50
N ILE A 1069 51.57 73.01 -20.72
CA ILE A 1069 52.67 72.09 -21.07
C ILE A 1069 53.41 72.59 -22.32
N PHE A 1070 52.66 72.91 -23.39
CA PHE A 1070 53.22 73.37 -24.64
C PHE A 1070 54.04 74.66 -24.46
N LEU A 1071 53.49 75.67 -23.78
CA LEU A 1071 54.18 76.94 -23.52
C LEU A 1071 55.42 76.76 -22.63
N LEU A 1072 55.33 75.93 -21.59
CA LEU A 1072 56.42 75.68 -20.63
C LEU A 1072 57.63 75.01 -21.27
N ILE A 1073 57.44 74.22 -22.34
CA ILE A 1073 58.54 73.64 -23.14
C ILE A 1073 58.95 74.57 -24.30
N ALA A 1074 58.00 75.12 -25.05
CA ALA A 1074 58.28 75.88 -26.26
C ALA A 1074 59.01 77.21 -25.96
N VAL A 1075 58.61 77.95 -24.92
CA VAL A 1075 59.19 79.26 -24.63
C VAL A 1075 60.66 79.17 -24.18
N PRO A 1076 61.05 78.36 -23.17
CA PRO A 1076 62.45 78.14 -22.83
C PRO A 1076 63.24 77.52 -24.00
N GLY A 1077 62.62 76.59 -24.74
CA GLY A 1077 63.20 75.99 -25.93
C GLY A 1077 63.63 77.03 -26.97
N VAL A 1078 62.75 77.99 -27.31
CA VAL A 1078 63.06 79.08 -28.25
C VAL A 1078 64.12 80.04 -27.68
N ILE A 1079 64.09 80.38 -26.38
CA ILE A 1079 65.10 81.24 -25.76
C ILE A 1079 66.51 80.63 -25.84
N LEU A 1080 66.62 79.32 -25.57
CA LEU A 1080 67.87 78.54 -25.59
C LEU A 1080 68.48 78.35 -26.99
N VAL A 1081 67.77 78.73 -28.07
CA VAL A 1081 68.29 78.74 -29.45
C VAL A 1081 69.57 79.56 -29.58
N THR A 1082 69.67 80.68 -28.87
CA THR A 1082 70.86 81.55 -28.95
C THR A 1082 72.12 80.90 -28.38
N GLN A 1083 71.96 80.04 -27.37
CA GLN A 1083 73.00 79.51 -26.48
C GLN A 1083 73.85 78.37 -27.08
N SER A 1084 74.92 78.01 -26.37
CA SER A 1084 75.81 76.89 -26.73
C SER A 1084 75.17 75.52 -26.44
N MET A 1085 75.66 74.47 -27.12
CA MET A 1085 75.08 73.12 -27.01
C MET A 1085 75.13 72.58 -25.56
N THR A 1086 76.18 72.88 -24.80
CA THR A 1086 76.32 72.46 -23.39
C THR A 1086 75.22 73.04 -22.50
N VAL A 1087 74.88 74.33 -22.68
CA VAL A 1087 73.81 74.99 -21.90
C VAL A 1087 72.44 74.40 -22.28
N ARG A 1088 72.21 74.13 -23.57
CA ARG A 1088 70.99 73.45 -24.05
C ARG A 1088 70.83 72.05 -23.44
N LEU A 1089 71.88 71.24 -23.47
CA LEU A 1089 71.87 69.88 -22.89
C LEU A 1089 71.66 69.90 -21.37
N PHE A 1090 72.27 70.86 -20.66
CA PHE A 1090 72.06 71.01 -19.22
C PHE A 1090 70.62 71.42 -18.87
N ALA A 1091 70.02 72.33 -19.63
CA ALA A 1091 68.61 72.71 -19.47
C ALA A 1091 67.65 71.55 -19.76
N VAL A 1092 67.92 70.73 -20.78
CA VAL A 1092 67.17 69.48 -21.04
C VAL A 1092 67.34 68.48 -19.88
N GLY A 1093 68.54 68.37 -19.31
CA GLY A 1093 68.78 67.55 -18.12
C GLY A 1093 67.95 67.99 -16.90
N ILE A 1094 67.85 69.30 -16.65
CA ILE A 1094 66.99 69.86 -15.59
C ILE A 1094 65.51 69.58 -15.87
N ALA A 1095 65.05 69.76 -17.12
CA ALA A 1095 63.65 69.48 -17.48
C ALA A 1095 63.30 68.00 -17.31
N LEU A 1096 64.18 67.08 -17.73
CA LEU A 1096 64.03 65.64 -17.52
C LEU A 1096 64.02 65.29 -16.02
N PHE A 1097 64.92 65.88 -15.22
CA PHE A 1097 64.94 65.67 -13.77
C PHE A 1097 63.63 66.15 -13.11
N GLY A 1098 63.14 67.34 -13.45
CA GLY A 1098 61.88 67.86 -12.94
C GLY A 1098 60.67 66.99 -13.31
N LEU A 1099 60.66 66.42 -14.51
CA LEU A 1099 59.61 65.52 -14.98
C LEU A 1099 59.66 64.16 -14.26
N VAL A 1100 60.85 63.59 -14.04
CA VAL A 1100 61.03 62.38 -13.21
C VAL A 1100 60.68 62.64 -11.75
N PHE A 1101 61.01 63.81 -11.20
CA PHE A 1101 60.61 64.20 -9.85
C PHE A 1101 59.08 64.29 -9.72
N ALA A 1102 58.41 64.91 -10.70
CA ALA A 1102 56.95 64.93 -10.76
C ALA A 1102 56.33 63.53 -10.87
N SER A 1103 56.97 62.58 -11.57
CA SER A 1103 56.46 61.21 -11.68
C SER A 1103 56.63 60.35 -10.41
N VAL A 1104 57.41 60.81 -9.43
CA VAL A 1104 57.52 60.20 -8.10
C VAL A 1104 56.59 60.86 -7.08
N PHE A 1105 56.53 62.19 -7.05
CA PHE A 1105 55.81 62.94 -6.00
C PHE A 1105 54.42 63.43 -6.40
N LEU A 1106 54.08 63.45 -7.70
CA LEU A 1106 52.78 63.85 -8.25
C LEU A 1106 52.36 62.86 -9.38
N PRO A 1107 52.27 61.55 -9.11
CA PRO A 1107 52.11 60.52 -10.15
C PRO A 1107 50.87 60.75 -11.03
N SER A 1108 49.74 61.14 -10.43
CA SER A 1108 48.50 61.55 -11.10
C SER A 1108 48.71 62.65 -12.15
N LEU A 1109 49.41 63.73 -11.78
CA LEU A 1109 49.76 64.82 -12.70
C LEU A 1109 50.73 64.32 -13.79
N SER A 1110 51.71 63.50 -13.42
CA SER A 1110 52.72 63.01 -14.38
C SER A 1110 52.14 62.18 -15.52
N LEU A 1111 51.08 61.40 -15.25
CA LEU A 1111 50.35 60.65 -16.27
C LEU A 1111 49.68 61.57 -17.31
N GLN A 1112 49.26 62.77 -16.90
CA GLN A 1112 48.72 63.80 -17.80
C GLN A 1112 49.83 64.59 -18.52
N LEU A 1113 51.01 64.74 -17.91
CA LEU A 1113 52.16 65.42 -18.53
C LEU A 1113 52.74 64.63 -19.71
N PHE A 1114 52.61 63.30 -19.75
CA PHE A 1114 53.15 62.42 -20.81
C PHE A 1114 52.24 62.33 -22.06
N ASP A 1115 51.43 63.35 -22.37
CA ASP A 1115 50.60 63.36 -23.58
C ASP A 1115 51.41 63.68 -24.86
N SER A 1116 50.82 63.35 -26.01
CA SER A 1116 51.23 63.74 -27.36
C SER A 1116 51.65 65.21 -27.50
N VAL A 1117 51.02 66.13 -26.75
CA VAL A 1117 51.33 67.57 -26.76
C VAL A 1117 52.73 67.86 -26.20
N LEU A 1118 53.18 67.13 -25.18
CA LEU A 1118 54.55 67.21 -24.65
C LEU A 1118 55.57 66.80 -25.73
N PHE A 1119 55.32 65.67 -26.40
CA PHE A 1119 56.19 65.16 -27.47
C PHE A 1119 56.20 66.09 -28.69
N LEU A 1120 55.07 66.69 -29.05
CA LEU A 1120 54.96 67.67 -30.12
C LEU A 1120 55.75 68.95 -29.80
N ALA A 1121 55.64 69.47 -28.57
CA ALA A 1121 56.41 70.63 -28.12
C ALA A 1121 57.92 70.37 -28.14
N LEU A 1122 58.35 69.21 -27.61
CA LEU A 1122 59.76 68.78 -27.64
C LEU A 1122 60.28 68.62 -29.07
N PHE A 1123 59.49 68.02 -29.97
CA PHE A 1123 59.86 67.84 -31.38
C PHE A 1123 60.01 69.19 -32.10
N LEU A 1124 59.10 70.14 -31.89
CA LEU A 1124 59.18 71.47 -32.48
C LEU A 1124 60.41 72.25 -31.98
N VAL A 1125 60.70 72.21 -30.68
CA VAL A 1125 61.93 72.82 -30.11
C VAL A 1125 63.19 72.20 -30.72
N LEU A 1126 63.24 70.86 -30.82
CA LEU A 1126 64.37 70.14 -31.41
C LEU A 1126 64.56 70.49 -32.90
N ALA A 1127 63.48 70.56 -33.68
CA ALA A 1127 63.50 70.95 -35.09
C ALA A 1127 64.06 72.38 -35.28
N VAL A 1128 63.61 73.34 -34.47
CA VAL A 1128 64.14 74.71 -34.46
C VAL A 1128 65.63 74.74 -34.09
N TRP A 1129 66.05 73.94 -33.09
CA TRP A 1129 67.45 73.84 -32.67
C TRP A 1129 68.37 73.27 -33.75
N ILE A 1130 67.91 72.26 -34.50
CA ILE A 1130 68.64 71.65 -35.63
C ILE A 1130 68.74 72.63 -36.79
N LEU A 1131 67.63 73.27 -37.18
CA LEU A 1131 67.57 74.22 -38.29
C LEU A 1131 68.51 75.42 -38.07
N MET A 1132 68.55 75.97 -36.86
CA MET A 1132 69.48 77.06 -36.51
C MET A 1132 70.93 76.58 -36.32
N GLY A 1133 71.13 75.31 -35.97
CA GLY A 1133 72.46 74.67 -35.95
C GLY A 1133 73.07 74.60 -37.35
N LEU A 1134 72.29 74.12 -38.33
CA LEU A 1134 72.66 74.12 -39.76
C LEU A 1134 73.00 75.52 -40.28
N MET A 1135 72.17 76.53 -39.97
CA MET A 1135 72.46 77.93 -40.36
C MET A 1135 73.74 78.51 -39.75
N ARG A 1136 74.16 78.05 -38.56
CA ARG A 1136 75.43 78.45 -37.93
C ARG A 1136 76.63 77.68 -38.50
N TRP A 1137 76.47 76.42 -38.90
CA TRP A 1137 77.56 75.60 -39.43
C TRP A 1137 78.16 76.14 -40.74
N PHE A 1138 77.34 76.77 -41.59
CA PHE A 1138 77.80 77.47 -42.80
C PHE A 1138 78.54 78.81 -42.56
N ARG A 1139 78.90 79.16 -41.31
CA ARG A 1139 79.58 80.43 -40.96
C ARG A 1139 80.64 80.27 -39.86
N GLY A 1140 81.89 79.94 -40.23
CA GLY A 1140 83.02 79.80 -39.29
C GLY A 1140 84.32 80.48 -39.76
N PRO A 1141 85.03 81.24 -38.90
CA PRO A 1141 86.33 81.88 -39.20
C PRO A 1141 87.55 81.15 -38.59
N VAL A 1142 88.76 81.63 -38.92
CA VAL A 1142 90.08 81.07 -38.53
C VAL A 1142 90.68 81.82 -37.32
N GLY A 1143 91.51 81.16 -36.50
CA GLY A 1143 92.26 81.77 -35.37
C GLY A 1143 93.53 82.54 -35.79
N GLY A 1144 94.41 83.02 -34.90
CA GLY A 1144 94.48 83.02 -33.42
C GLY A 1144 95.95 83.00 -32.93
N GLN A 1145 96.29 83.49 -31.72
CA GLN A 1145 97.52 83.17 -30.91
C GLN A 1145 97.64 84.00 -29.60
N SER A 1146 98.58 83.63 -28.72
CA SER A 1146 98.98 84.27 -27.43
C SER A 1146 100.53 84.23 -27.30
N PRO A 1147 101.22 84.72 -26.22
CA PRO A 1147 101.38 83.95 -24.95
C PRO A 1147 101.68 84.84 -23.65
N PRO A 1148 102.48 84.48 -22.59
CA PRO A 1148 102.16 84.67 -21.14
C PRO A 1148 103.24 85.54 -20.38
N PRO A 1149 103.70 85.38 -19.08
CA PRO A 1149 103.37 84.52 -17.90
C PRO A 1149 103.47 85.19 -16.48
N ASP A 1150 103.62 84.39 -15.40
CA ASP A 1150 104.34 84.65 -14.10
C ASP A 1150 103.72 85.57 -12.98
N LYS A 1151 104.02 85.45 -11.65
CA LYS A 1151 104.57 84.38 -10.76
C LYS A 1151 104.43 84.73 -9.23
N GLN A 1152 104.58 83.75 -8.32
CA GLN A 1152 104.86 83.82 -6.83
C GLN A 1152 103.76 84.48 -5.91
N ALA A 1153 103.66 84.33 -4.57
CA ALA A 1153 103.99 83.33 -3.49
C ALA A 1153 103.40 83.91 -2.12
N PRO A 1154 103.81 83.62 -0.84
CA PRO A 1154 104.42 82.44 -0.16
C PRO A 1154 103.87 82.04 1.27
N ARG A 1155 104.11 80.77 1.68
CA ARG A 1155 104.46 80.21 3.03
C ARG A 1155 103.45 79.70 4.13
N PRO A 1156 103.81 78.62 4.90
CA PRO A 1156 103.08 77.91 6.00
C PRO A 1156 103.90 78.02 7.35
N PRO A 1157 104.09 77.05 8.31
CA PRO A 1157 103.52 75.70 8.63
C PRO A 1157 103.30 75.37 10.15
N GLN A 1158 102.93 74.12 10.55
CA GLN A 1158 103.63 73.26 11.56
C GLN A 1158 102.97 71.86 11.81
N THR A 1159 103.72 70.94 12.46
CA THR A 1159 103.48 69.51 12.84
C THR A 1159 104.32 69.20 14.14
N PRO A 1160 104.52 67.98 14.74
CA PRO A 1160 104.25 66.59 14.30
C PRO A 1160 103.92 65.50 15.39
N ASP A 1161 104.00 64.22 14.99
CA ASP A 1161 104.41 63.00 15.74
C ASP A 1161 103.51 62.29 16.80
N SER A 1162 104.06 61.20 17.38
CA SER A 1162 103.33 59.98 17.80
C SER A 1162 103.93 59.28 19.05
N SER A 1163 103.28 58.18 19.51
CA SER A 1163 103.67 57.17 20.54
C SER A 1163 102.88 57.19 21.87
N GLY A 1164 102.88 56.05 22.60
CA GLY A 1164 102.31 55.90 23.96
C GLY A 1164 101.62 54.56 24.25
N THR A 1165 101.77 53.98 25.45
CA THR A 1165 101.07 52.74 25.91
C THR A 1165 100.82 52.78 27.46
N PRO A 1166 100.63 51.69 28.26
CA PRO A 1166 99.58 51.62 29.32
C PRO A 1166 100.16 51.82 30.76
N PRO A 1167 99.46 51.55 31.92
CA PRO A 1167 99.07 50.18 32.38
C PRO A 1167 97.83 50.02 33.33
N GLY A 1168 97.35 48.78 33.50
CA GLY A 1168 96.72 48.23 34.74
C GLY A 1168 95.24 48.53 35.07
N GLY A 1169 94.47 47.64 35.74
CA GLY A 1169 94.71 46.22 36.07
C GLY A 1169 93.76 45.58 37.13
N THR A 1170 93.59 44.24 37.07
CA THR A 1170 93.05 43.30 38.11
C THR A 1170 91.59 43.44 38.60
N SER A 1171 90.86 42.40 39.07
CA SER A 1171 91.10 40.94 39.29
C SER A 1171 89.83 40.13 38.85
N GLN A 1172 89.79 38.82 38.51
CA GLN A 1172 90.35 37.56 39.08
C GLN A 1172 89.77 37.13 40.45
N PRO A 1173 89.68 35.81 40.77
CA PRO A 1173 89.96 34.57 40.00
C PRO A 1173 88.69 33.63 39.92
N THR A 1174 88.62 32.30 39.72
CA THR A 1174 89.58 31.14 39.66
C THR A 1174 88.94 29.90 38.95
N MET A 1175 89.77 29.01 38.35
CA MET A 1175 89.71 27.51 38.20
C MET A 1175 88.39 26.71 37.95
N ALA A 1176 88.34 25.65 37.11
CA ALA A 1176 89.32 24.92 36.25
C ALA A 1176 88.56 24.01 35.20
N MET A 1177 89.08 23.02 34.43
CA MET A 1177 90.42 22.36 34.34
C MET A 1177 90.82 21.82 32.92
N SER A 1178 90.81 20.49 32.67
CA SER A 1178 91.57 19.75 31.61
C SER A 1178 90.85 18.45 31.16
N ALA A 1179 91.13 17.74 30.03
CA ALA A 1179 91.84 18.01 28.76
C ALA A 1179 91.75 16.77 27.77
N THR A 1180 92.38 16.89 26.58
CA THR A 1180 92.97 15.84 25.68
C THR A 1180 92.14 14.82 24.84
N GLU A 1181 92.05 15.11 23.52
CA GLU A 1181 92.68 14.37 22.38
C GLU A 1181 92.14 12.96 21.86
N PRO A 1182 92.63 12.32 20.75
CA PRO A 1182 91.77 12.10 19.56
C PRO A 1182 91.81 10.74 18.76
N THR A 1183 90.94 10.64 17.72
CA THR A 1183 91.05 9.85 16.45
C THR A 1183 90.88 8.30 16.34
N LYS A 1184 90.35 7.90 15.15
CA LYS A 1184 90.61 6.68 14.31
C LYS A 1184 89.94 5.30 14.58
N ALA A 1185 88.95 4.99 13.72
CA ALA A 1185 88.94 3.92 12.68
C ALA A 1185 88.85 2.40 12.99
N SER A 1186 88.20 1.68 12.04
CA SER A 1186 88.10 0.19 11.84
C SER A 1186 87.27 -0.64 12.85
N GLY A 1187 86.62 -1.75 12.49
CA GLY A 1187 86.27 -2.28 11.15
C GLY A 1187 85.82 -3.77 11.08
N LEU A 1188 84.97 -4.10 10.08
CA LEU A 1188 84.68 -5.43 9.48
C LEU A 1188 83.90 -6.55 10.24
N PHE A 1189 83.12 -7.32 9.44
CA PHE A 1189 82.37 -8.59 9.70
C PHE A 1189 81.25 -8.60 10.77
N GLY A 1190 80.14 -9.36 10.63
CA GLY A 1190 79.62 -10.11 9.46
C GLY A 1190 78.46 -11.10 9.78
N GLN A 1191 77.73 -11.51 8.73
CA GLN A 1191 76.67 -12.56 8.64
C GLN A 1191 75.24 -12.34 9.20
N GLY A 1192 74.25 -12.91 8.47
CA GLY A 1192 72.85 -13.16 8.88
C GLY A 1192 71.86 -11.99 8.70
N GLY A 1193 70.70 -12.12 8.02
CA GLY A 1193 70.18 -13.19 7.14
C GLY A 1193 68.65 -13.09 6.93
N LEU A 1194 68.17 -13.27 5.67
CA LEU A 1194 66.89 -13.84 5.19
C LEU A 1194 65.68 -13.90 6.18
N PHE A 1195 64.41 -13.54 5.90
CA PHE A 1195 63.56 -13.24 4.72
C PHE A 1195 62.33 -12.42 5.24
N GLY A 1196 61.36 -11.88 4.48
CA GLY A 1196 61.07 -11.89 3.04
C GLY A 1196 59.72 -11.19 2.73
N TRP A 1197 59.44 -10.89 1.46
CA TRP A 1197 58.15 -10.34 0.97
C TRP A 1197 57.12 -11.43 0.63
N SER A 1198 55.82 -11.08 0.58
CA SER A 1198 54.88 -11.69 -0.37
C SER A 1198 53.72 -10.73 -0.76
N GLN A 1199 52.99 -11.04 -1.84
CA GLN A 1199 52.01 -10.18 -2.51
C GLN A 1199 50.59 -10.81 -2.57
N ARG A 1200 49.59 -9.94 -2.82
CA ARG A 1200 48.33 -10.18 -3.59
C ARG A 1200 47.26 -11.18 -3.07
N ARG A 1201 46.06 -10.60 -2.88
CA ARG A 1201 44.72 -10.99 -3.39
C ARG A 1201 44.29 -12.48 -3.49
N ALA A 1202 43.15 -12.73 -2.81
CA ALA A 1202 41.94 -13.44 -3.26
C ALA A 1202 41.87 -14.99 -3.19
N GLY A 1203 40.73 -15.54 -2.73
CA GLY A 1203 40.46 -16.97 -2.92
C GLY A 1203 39.39 -17.73 -2.10
N GLY A 1204 38.44 -17.11 -1.37
CA GLY A 1204 37.33 -17.83 -0.71
C GLY A 1204 37.71 -18.76 0.48
N ALA A 1205 36.78 -19.46 1.13
CA ALA A 1205 35.32 -19.32 1.13
C ALA A 1205 34.69 -19.95 2.40
N GLN A 1206 33.97 -19.14 3.19
CA GLN A 1206 32.91 -19.54 4.13
C GLN A 1206 32.07 -18.30 4.47
#